data_AF-A0A1V4RV50-F1
#
_entry.id   AF-A0A1V4RV50-F1
#
_cell.length_a   1.000
_cell.length_b   1.000
_cell.length_c   1.000
_cell.angle_alpha   90.00
_cell.angle_beta   90.00
_cell.angle_gamma   90.00
#
_symmetry.space_group_name_H-M   'P 1'
#
loop_
_entity.id
_entity.type
_entity.pdbx_description
1 polymer ?
#
loop_
_entity_poly.entity_id
_entity_poly.type
_entity_poly.pdbx_seq_one_letter_code
_entity_poly.pdbx_strand_id
1 'polypeptide(L)'
;MKFSINRDEIYNALQKVVNVIPQRSTFMMTQNVLLFTEDNLLKIVGTDLEITLLSWASASITEEGAVAIPGRLIHDIIRELPNSELQFEVDEQFRMKVTSDFGRYKISGVNPVEFPQRPDLGENLKQVALENSIFKKLIENSMFACSTDELRAALTGVYFDITTGKVEAIATDSHRLAKMSYTDESLPEIEISAIIPVRSLNFVVRNLDVEGSSTIYFGNKHALFEMPDAQIFARLIEESFVDYERVIPQETPYEMLVDTDTFYASVKRVSLFSNPLTSQVILHIFPQYIELHAEDIDYGGEAQERISCEFNGDDFLIAFNSRYLQDILRHISTPKLQLRFVRPDYAVLANPALTKSFRTNKDQNLILSNADYFRIQGEFTTTQGRRHTCSIAYSPLNGKRLIFNGERIQRFTDYIGNIPLVLLAPSDLATSQQGPQKRRQFLDIMLSQSSKLYLHHLLEYKRALKQRNSLLQQETPDENLLISWEDALIQNGMVLIEKRIEATGVLSEEVKKYYQQLSGSGDKTKIIYQGTFRLTGRENIESAYREAFRQNRAKDLTLGTTTVGPHRDDLLFLINGKPLRTVGSQGEHKSFVIALKMAEFNYLQRMQKEQPILLFDDIFGELDAERISNMIRSLSEIGQVFITTTSANFFDKLNTWGSDTSFYQINQGTVNPGRVQ
;
A
#
# COMPACT_ATOMS: atom_id res chain seq x y z
N MET A 1 43.99 26.84 0.78
CA MET A 1 43.28 25.53 0.79
C MET A 1 44.21 24.41 0.36
N LYS A 2 44.39 23.39 1.21
CA LYS A 2 45.22 22.21 0.97
C LYS A 2 44.67 20.99 1.72
N PHE A 3 44.41 19.90 1.02
CA PHE A 3 43.87 18.67 1.62
C PHE A 3 44.28 17.41 0.84
N SER A 4 44.19 16.25 1.47
CA SER A 4 44.24 14.94 0.80
C SER A 4 42.95 14.16 1.02
N ILE A 5 42.58 13.37 0.03
CA ILE A 5 41.35 12.56 0.05
C ILE A 5 41.53 11.35 -0.87
N ASN A 6 40.90 10.22 -0.51
CA ASN A 6 40.84 9.06 -1.39
C ASN A 6 40.03 9.37 -2.66
N ARG A 7 40.49 8.88 -3.82
CA ARG A 7 39.82 9.10 -5.10
C ARG A 7 38.34 8.71 -5.08
N ASP A 8 37.98 7.57 -4.50
CA ASP A 8 36.59 7.08 -4.51
C ASP A 8 35.68 7.97 -3.66
N GLU A 9 36.18 8.49 -2.53
CA GLU A 9 35.42 9.39 -1.65
C GLU A 9 35.06 10.71 -2.35
N ILE A 10 36.05 11.39 -2.94
CA ILE A 10 35.78 12.63 -3.69
C ILE A 10 34.94 12.36 -4.93
N TYR A 11 35.16 11.23 -5.63
CA TYR A 11 34.38 10.87 -6.81
C TYR A 11 32.90 10.72 -6.46
N ASN A 12 32.58 10.01 -5.37
CA ASN A 12 31.20 9.78 -4.94
C ASN A 12 30.49 11.09 -4.58
N ALA A 13 31.11 11.97 -3.80
CA ALA A 13 30.53 13.27 -3.46
C ALA A 13 30.36 14.15 -4.72
N LEU A 14 31.40 14.25 -5.55
CA LEU A 14 31.38 15.07 -6.76
C LEU A 14 30.37 14.57 -7.79
N GLN A 15 30.21 13.26 -7.94
CA GLN A 15 29.25 12.65 -8.86
C GLN A 15 27.80 13.07 -8.56
N LYS A 16 27.44 13.25 -7.28
CA LYS A 16 26.11 13.74 -6.87
C LYS A 16 25.88 15.17 -7.38
N VAL A 17 26.87 16.03 -7.18
CA VAL A 17 26.82 17.45 -7.52
C VAL A 17 26.87 17.72 -9.03
N VAL A 18 27.73 16.98 -9.75
CA VAL A 18 27.94 17.17 -11.20
C VAL A 18 26.68 16.92 -12.02
N ASN A 19 25.77 16.08 -11.52
CA ASN A 19 24.51 15.83 -12.19
C ASN A 19 23.54 17.03 -12.13
N VAL A 20 23.72 17.96 -11.19
CA VAL A 20 22.89 19.17 -11.05
C VAL A 20 23.35 20.28 -12.00
N ILE A 21 24.67 20.42 -12.21
CA ILE A 21 25.22 21.53 -13.00
C ILE A 21 24.84 21.44 -14.50
N PRO A 22 24.39 22.54 -15.11
CA PRO A 22 23.98 22.56 -16.51
C PRO A 22 25.15 22.33 -17.47
N GLN A 23 24.88 21.69 -18.62
CA GLN A 23 25.89 21.54 -19.69
C GLN A 23 26.28 22.90 -20.28
N ARG A 24 25.29 23.77 -20.46
CA ARG A 24 25.37 25.09 -21.07
C ARG A 24 24.53 26.02 -20.20
N SER A 25 25.09 27.17 -19.87
CA SER A 25 24.41 28.17 -19.04
C SER A 25 24.75 29.55 -19.55
N THR A 26 23.80 30.47 -19.49
CA THR A 26 24.05 31.90 -19.68
C THR A 26 24.85 32.48 -18.52
N PHE A 27 24.74 31.88 -17.33
CA PHE A 27 25.53 32.21 -16.16
C PHE A 27 26.63 31.16 -15.98
N MET A 28 27.81 31.43 -16.53
CA MET A 28 28.94 30.46 -16.61
C MET A 28 29.34 29.88 -15.24
N MET A 29 29.12 30.60 -14.13
CA MET A 29 29.45 30.09 -12.79
C MET A 29 28.65 28.86 -12.39
N THR A 30 27.46 28.62 -12.95
CA THR A 30 26.70 27.37 -12.65
C THR A 30 27.31 26.14 -13.29
N GLN A 31 28.26 26.28 -14.23
CA GLN A 31 29.06 25.15 -14.75
C GLN A 31 30.19 24.76 -13.79
N ASN A 32 30.50 25.60 -12.82
CA ASN A 32 31.48 25.32 -11.78
C ASN A 32 30.83 24.56 -10.62
N VAL A 33 31.67 23.91 -9.83
CA VAL A 33 31.34 23.45 -8.49
C VAL A 33 32.16 24.25 -7.50
N LEU A 34 31.56 24.61 -6.38
CA LEU A 34 32.25 25.23 -5.25
C LEU A 34 32.77 24.13 -4.33
N LEU A 35 34.09 24.08 -4.16
CA LEU A 35 34.77 23.25 -3.19
C LEU A 35 35.16 24.11 -2.00
N PHE A 36 34.90 23.64 -0.78
CA PHE A 36 35.44 24.23 0.43
C PHE A 36 35.66 23.17 1.49
N THR A 37 36.62 23.43 2.37
CA THR A 37 37.01 22.48 3.43
C THR A 37 36.66 23.07 4.79
N GLU A 38 35.96 22.30 5.61
CA GLU A 38 35.49 22.70 6.95
C GLU A 38 35.29 21.43 7.79
N ASP A 39 35.68 21.43 9.06
CA ASP A 39 35.43 20.32 10.01
C ASP A 39 35.89 18.92 9.52
N ASN A 40 37.08 18.80 8.91
CA ASN A 40 37.59 17.57 8.29
C ASN A 40 36.72 17.01 7.14
N LEU A 41 35.85 17.84 6.57
CA LEU A 41 35.04 17.52 5.41
C LEU A 41 35.44 18.39 4.22
N LEU A 42 35.55 17.76 3.06
CA LEU A 42 35.46 18.45 1.78
C LEU A 42 33.99 18.57 1.41
N LYS A 43 33.47 19.80 1.41
CA LYS A 43 32.11 20.14 0.98
C LYS A 43 32.12 20.60 -0.47
N ILE A 44 31.18 20.08 -1.24
CA ILE A 44 31.04 20.31 -2.68
C ILE A 44 29.63 20.83 -2.95
N VAL A 45 29.51 22.00 -3.57
CA VAL A 45 28.23 22.62 -3.94
C VAL A 45 28.13 22.78 -5.44
N GLY A 46 26.97 22.43 -5.99
CA GLY A 46 26.61 22.70 -7.38
C GLY A 46 25.17 23.14 -7.47
N THR A 47 24.90 23.99 -8.45
CA THR A 47 23.59 24.60 -8.59
C THR A 47 23.31 24.97 -10.03
N ASP A 48 22.05 24.90 -10.41
CA ASP A 48 21.52 25.50 -11.64
C ASP A 48 20.56 26.67 -11.36
N LEU A 49 20.60 27.19 -10.12
CA LEU A 49 19.75 28.23 -9.54
C LEU A 49 18.32 27.77 -9.16
N GLU A 50 17.87 26.61 -9.61
CA GLU A 50 16.61 26.00 -9.17
C GLU A 50 16.85 24.91 -8.13
N ILE A 51 17.90 24.14 -8.35
CA ILE A 51 18.35 23.05 -7.50
C ILE A 51 19.75 23.40 -7.02
N THR A 52 19.95 23.38 -5.71
CA THR A 52 21.29 23.48 -5.12
C THR A 52 21.57 22.23 -4.32
N LEU A 53 22.62 21.49 -4.70
CA LEU A 53 23.03 20.27 -4.01
C LEU A 53 24.36 20.53 -3.31
N LEU A 54 24.40 20.26 -2.02
CA LEU A 54 25.58 20.20 -1.19
C LEU A 54 25.84 18.75 -0.82
N SER A 55 27.04 18.24 -1.08
CA SER A 55 27.51 16.93 -0.63
C SER A 55 28.84 17.06 0.08
N TRP A 56 29.21 16.08 0.88
CA TRP A 56 30.51 16.08 1.56
C TRP A 56 31.19 14.72 1.57
N ALA A 57 32.51 14.75 1.76
CA ALA A 57 33.35 13.58 1.96
C ALA A 57 34.44 13.87 3.00
N SER A 58 34.92 12.84 3.68
CA SER A 58 36.00 12.99 4.67
C SER A 58 37.31 13.32 3.97
N ALA A 59 38.05 14.29 4.52
CA ALA A 59 39.32 14.72 3.95
C ALA A 59 40.33 15.05 5.05
N SER A 60 41.59 14.76 4.79
CA SER A 60 42.69 15.21 5.64
C SER A 60 43.07 16.65 5.26
N ILE A 61 42.56 17.62 6.02
CA ILE A 61 42.74 19.04 5.75
C ILE A 61 44.05 19.53 6.40
N THR A 62 44.92 20.14 5.60
CA THR A 62 46.14 20.84 6.09
C THR A 62 45.93 22.34 6.17
N GLU A 63 45.14 22.91 5.26
CA GLU A 63 44.83 24.33 5.21
C GLU A 63 43.42 24.53 4.68
N GLU A 64 42.57 25.22 5.42
CA GLU A 64 41.20 25.49 4.99
C GLU A 64 41.14 26.46 3.79
N GLY A 65 39.98 26.52 3.15
CA GLY A 65 39.67 27.53 2.14
C GLY A 65 38.62 27.05 1.16
N ALA A 66 38.46 27.79 0.06
CA ALA A 66 37.43 27.54 -0.93
C ALA A 66 37.87 27.93 -2.34
N VAL A 67 37.31 27.26 -3.36
CA VAL A 67 37.50 27.59 -4.77
C VAL A 67 36.30 27.13 -5.58
N ALA A 68 35.91 27.90 -6.60
CA ALA A 68 34.98 27.40 -7.61
C ALA A 68 35.76 26.96 -8.86
N ILE A 69 35.50 25.75 -9.36
CA ILE A 69 36.23 25.16 -10.49
C ILE A 69 35.28 24.53 -11.52
N PRO A 70 35.68 24.37 -12.79
CA PRO A 70 34.88 23.69 -13.80
C PRO A 70 34.53 22.25 -13.38
N GLY A 71 33.25 22.01 -13.02
CA GLY A 71 32.83 20.80 -12.31
C GLY A 71 33.00 19.51 -13.11
N ARG A 72 32.68 19.56 -14.41
CA ARG A 72 32.83 18.40 -15.30
C ARG A 72 34.27 18.02 -15.56
N LEU A 73 35.14 19.02 -15.72
CA LEU A 73 36.55 18.78 -15.97
C LEU A 73 37.18 18.04 -14.78
N ILE A 74 36.93 18.50 -13.55
CA ILE A 74 37.46 17.82 -12.37
C ILE A 74 36.83 16.44 -12.17
N HIS A 75 35.53 16.30 -12.47
CA HIS A 75 34.84 15.01 -12.39
C HIS A 75 35.42 13.98 -13.36
N ASP A 76 35.60 14.35 -14.63
CA ASP A 76 36.18 13.48 -15.64
C ASP A 76 37.63 13.10 -15.26
N ILE A 77 38.43 14.06 -14.79
CA ILE A 77 39.81 13.76 -14.32
C ILE A 77 39.78 12.73 -13.18
N ILE A 78 38.94 12.93 -12.16
CA ILE A 78 38.85 12.02 -11.01
C ILE A 78 38.32 10.64 -11.44
N ARG A 79 37.36 10.57 -12.37
CA ARG A 79 36.79 9.31 -12.88
C ARG A 79 37.84 8.44 -13.56
N GLU A 80 38.71 9.05 -14.37
CA GLU A 80 39.72 8.32 -15.15
C GLU A 80 40.95 7.92 -14.32
N LEU A 81 41.10 8.46 -13.12
CA LEU A 81 42.19 8.08 -12.22
C LEU A 81 41.91 6.72 -11.55
N PRO A 82 42.92 5.86 -11.36
CA PRO A 82 42.77 4.68 -10.52
C PRO A 82 42.50 5.07 -9.06
N ASN A 83 41.99 4.14 -8.25
CA ASN A 83 41.77 4.42 -6.83
C ASN A 83 43.13 4.61 -6.14
N SER A 84 43.40 5.84 -5.68
CA SER A 84 44.61 6.24 -4.97
C SER A 84 44.30 7.43 -4.05
N GLU A 85 45.22 7.76 -3.16
CA GLU A 85 45.18 9.04 -2.43
C GLU A 85 45.46 10.20 -3.41
N LEU A 86 44.70 11.28 -3.32
CA LEU A 86 44.86 12.47 -4.13
C LEU A 86 45.17 13.68 -3.26
N GLN A 87 46.13 14.50 -3.69
CA GLN A 87 46.47 15.75 -3.01
C GLN A 87 45.98 16.96 -3.80
N PHE A 88 45.27 17.85 -3.11
CA PHE A 88 44.71 19.08 -3.65
C PHE A 88 45.36 20.30 -3.00
N GLU A 89 45.73 21.27 -3.82
CA GLU A 89 46.32 22.53 -3.37
C GLU A 89 45.78 23.68 -4.24
N VAL A 90 45.30 24.76 -3.61
CA VAL A 90 44.82 25.95 -4.31
C VAL A 90 45.66 27.15 -3.91
N ASP A 91 46.19 27.84 -4.93
CA ASP A 91 46.98 29.05 -4.73
C ASP A 91 46.13 30.33 -4.61
N GLU A 92 46.78 31.45 -4.29
CA GLU A 92 46.14 32.77 -4.15
C GLU A 92 45.45 33.27 -5.43
N GLN A 93 45.76 32.71 -6.60
CA GLN A 93 45.11 33.02 -7.87
C GLN A 93 44.00 32.00 -8.21
N PHE A 94 43.53 31.23 -7.22
CA PHE A 94 42.48 30.22 -7.35
C PHE A 94 42.80 29.10 -8.35
N ARG A 95 44.08 28.83 -8.63
CA ARG A 95 44.46 27.70 -9.49
C ARG A 95 44.58 26.46 -8.64
N MET A 96 43.76 25.46 -8.94
CA MET A 96 43.77 24.18 -8.24
C MET A 96 44.77 23.23 -8.90
N LYS A 97 45.66 22.66 -8.09
CA LYS A 97 46.57 21.60 -8.46
C LYS A 97 46.10 20.29 -7.85
N VAL A 98 45.97 19.25 -8.67
CA VAL A 98 45.64 17.88 -8.25
C VAL A 98 46.87 17.02 -8.52
N THR A 99 47.38 16.34 -7.49
CA THR A 99 48.54 15.45 -7.59
C THR A 99 48.11 14.03 -7.23
N SER A 100 48.45 13.07 -8.09
CA SER A 100 48.32 11.64 -7.86
C SER A 100 49.66 10.96 -8.09
N ASP A 101 49.73 9.64 -7.87
CA ASP A 101 50.91 8.83 -8.18
C ASP A 101 51.24 8.83 -9.69
N PHE A 102 50.26 9.17 -10.54
CA PHE A 102 50.37 9.09 -12.00
C PHE A 102 50.68 10.42 -12.67
N GLY A 103 50.49 11.55 -11.98
CA GLY A 103 50.69 12.85 -12.59
C GLY A 103 50.19 14.04 -11.79
N ARG A 104 50.23 15.20 -12.44
CA ARG A 104 49.82 16.49 -11.88
C ARG A 104 48.91 17.20 -12.87
N TYR A 105 47.76 17.64 -12.40
CA TYR A 105 46.77 18.38 -13.16
C TYR A 105 46.66 19.78 -12.57
N LYS A 106 46.48 20.79 -13.43
CA LYS A 106 46.27 22.18 -13.01
C LYS A 106 45.00 22.71 -13.65
N ILE A 107 44.06 23.15 -12.84
CA ILE A 107 42.74 23.62 -13.23
C ILE A 107 42.61 25.07 -12.79
N SER A 108 42.24 25.95 -13.72
CA SER A 108 41.93 27.34 -13.39
C SER A 108 40.58 27.40 -12.67
N GLY A 109 40.58 27.87 -11.43
CA GLY A 109 39.36 28.19 -10.69
C GLY A 109 39.05 29.68 -10.72
N VAL A 110 37.97 30.04 -10.05
CA VAL A 110 37.48 31.40 -9.85
C VAL A 110 37.21 31.64 -8.37
N ASN A 111 37.07 32.91 -8.01
CA ASN A 111 36.84 33.34 -6.64
C ASN A 111 35.53 32.71 -6.10
N PRO A 112 35.55 32.00 -4.96
CA PRO A 112 34.37 31.37 -4.38
C PRO A 112 33.24 32.36 -4.05
N VAL A 113 33.55 33.64 -3.82
CA VAL A 113 32.54 34.69 -3.54
C VAL A 113 31.65 34.97 -4.77
N GLU A 114 32.13 34.67 -5.98
CA GLU A 114 31.36 34.83 -7.22
C GLU A 114 30.39 33.67 -7.47
N PHE A 115 30.50 32.57 -6.72
CA PHE A 115 29.61 31.43 -6.82
C PHE A 115 28.24 31.75 -6.22
N PRO A 116 27.12 31.27 -6.80
CA PRO A 116 25.79 31.51 -6.22
C PRO A 116 25.70 31.09 -4.76
N GLN A 117 25.14 31.98 -3.93
CA GLN A 117 24.93 31.68 -2.52
C GLN A 117 23.85 30.61 -2.33
N ARG A 118 23.95 29.87 -1.23
CA ARG A 118 22.95 28.89 -0.83
C ARG A 118 21.59 29.58 -0.62
N PRO A 119 20.47 28.96 -1.03
CA PRO A 119 19.15 29.53 -0.78
C PRO A 119 18.89 29.68 0.72
N ASP A 120 18.34 30.83 1.11
CA ASP A 120 17.81 31.04 2.46
C ASP A 120 16.38 30.45 2.54
N LEU A 121 16.14 29.66 3.59
CA LEU A 121 14.84 29.05 3.85
C LEU A 121 13.92 29.98 4.66
N GLY A 122 14.47 31.01 5.29
CA GLY A 122 13.75 31.95 6.16
C GLY A 122 13.53 31.42 7.58
N GLU A 123 12.77 32.19 8.38
CA GLU A 123 12.40 31.86 9.75
C GLU A 123 11.09 31.03 9.82
N ASN A 124 10.89 30.23 10.86
CA ASN A 124 9.70 29.37 11.11
C ASN A 124 9.49 28.23 10.10
N LEU A 125 10.53 27.42 9.88
CA LEU A 125 10.47 26.25 9.00
C LEU A 125 9.49 25.20 9.52
N LYS A 126 8.59 24.75 8.64
CA LYS A 126 7.80 23.55 8.87
C LYS A 126 8.63 22.35 8.44
N GLN A 127 8.65 21.29 9.24
CA GLN A 127 9.44 20.10 8.94
C GLN A 127 8.61 18.82 9.08
N VAL A 128 8.93 17.83 8.25
CA VAL A 128 8.40 16.47 8.36
C VAL A 128 9.54 15.47 8.22
N ALA A 129 9.60 14.48 9.11
CA ALA A 129 10.53 13.36 9.00
C ALA A 129 9.76 12.15 8.46
N LEU A 130 10.33 11.49 7.45
CA LEU A 130 9.74 10.29 6.85
C LEU A 130 10.80 9.22 6.66
N GLU A 131 10.40 7.96 6.80
CA GLU A 131 11.23 6.83 6.35
C GLU A 131 11.52 6.98 4.85
N ASN A 132 12.78 6.83 4.46
CA ASN A 132 13.20 7.03 3.08
C ASN A 132 12.46 6.11 2.11
N SER A 133 12.18 4.88 2.54
CA SER A 133 11.43 3.90 1.73
C SER A 133 9.99 4.33 1.45
N ILE A 134 9.34 5.05 2.38
CA ILE A 134 8.00 5.60 2.21
C ILE A 134 8.05 6.84 1.35
N PHE A 135 9.01 7.73 1.61
CA PHE A 135 9.14 8.98 0.87
C PHE A 135 9.46 8.73 -0.61
N LYS A 136 10.38 7.81 -0.88
CA LYS A 136 10.68 7.34 -2.24
C LYS A 136 9.43 6.79 -2.94
N LYS A 137 8.62 5.97 -2.25
CA LYS A 137 7.36 5.46 -2.81
C LYS A 137 6.36 6.57 -3.11
N LEU A 138 6.18 7.56 -2.22
CA LEU A 138 5.29 8.69 -2.45
C LEU A 138 5.67 9.44 -3.74
N ILE A 139 6.98 9.69 -3.94
CA ILE A 139 7.49 10.37 -5.13
C ILE A 139 7.32 9.48 -6.37
N GLU A 140 7.87 8.26 -6.37
CA GLU A 140 7.89 7.39 -7.55
C GLU A 140 6.48 7.02 -8.03
N ASN A 141 5.51 6.87 -7.12
CA ASN A 141 4.12 6.53 -7.48
C ASN A 141 3.25 7.75 -7.82
N SER A 142 3.80 8.96 -7.83
CA SER A 142 3.10 10.17 -8.25
C SER A 142 3.79 10.88 -9.42
N MET A 143 5.10 11.08 -9.35
CA MET A 143 5.87 11.97 -10.22
C MET A 143 5.79 11.66 -11.72
N PHE A 144 5.52 10.42 -12.11
CA PHE A 144 5.38 10.02 -13.51
C PHE A 144 4.16 10.69 -14.19
N ALA A 145 3.20 11.18 -13.40
CA ALA A 145 2.02 11.88 -13.90
C ALA A 145 2.22 13.40 -14.03
N CYS A 146 3.41 13.96 -13.75
CA CYS A 146 3.68 15.38 -13.94
C CYS A 146 3.72 15.77 -15.44
N SER A 147 3.31 17.00 -15.74
CA SER A 147 3.42 17.62 -17.07
C SER A 147 4.88 17.88 -17.44
N THR A 148 5.20 17.75 -18.73
CA THR A 148 6.46 18.23 -19.32
C THR A 148 6.32 19.60 -19.98
N ASP A 149 5.11 20.17 -20.02
CA ASP A 149 4.85 21.50 -20.56
C ASP A 149 5.19 22.57 -19.52
N GLU A 150 6.28 23.29 -19.76
CA GLU A 150 6.78 24.38 -18.91
C GLU A 150 5.81 25.56 -18.82
N LEU A 151 4.87 25.71 -19.75
CA LEU A 151 3.82 26.75 -19.68
C LEU A 151 2.79 26.48 -18.59
N ARG A 152 2.73 25.24 -18.07
CA ARG A 152 1.83 24.82 -16.99
C ARG A 152 2.63 24.54 -15.73
N ALA A 153 3.32 25.55 -15.20
CA ALA A 153 4.29 25.39 -14.13
C ALA A 153 3.74 24.60 -12.92
N ALA A 154 2.51 24.88 -12.46
CA ALA A 154 1.85 24.13 -11.38
C ALA A 154 1.81 22.60 -11.59
N LEU A 155 1.78 22.13 -12.84
CA LEU A 155 1.68 20.70 -13.19
C LEU A 155 3.04 20.03 -13.43
N THR A 156 4.13 20.79 -13.45
CA THR A 156 5.50 20.26 -13.66
C THR A 156 6.13 19.69 -12.38
N GLY A 157 5.40 19.74 -11.26
CA GLY A 157 5.83 19.22 -9.97
C GLY A 157 4.81 18.28 -9.33
N VAL A 158 5.24 17.64 -8.24
CA VAL A 158 4.35 16.87 -7.35
C VAL A 158 3.85 17.81 -6.26
N TYR A 159 2.54 17.85 -6.10
CA TYR A 159 1.88 18.55 -5.02
C TYR A 159 1.88 17.66 -3.76
N PHE A 160 2.50 18.17 -2.70
CA PHE A 160 2.48 17.56 -1.38
C PHE A 160 1.45 18.28 -0.51
N ASP A 161 0.52 17.49 0.01
CA ASP A 161 -0.48 17.92 0.98
C ASP A 161 -0.27 17.12 2.28
N ILE A 162 0.26 17.79 3.30
CA ILE A 162 0.62 17.20 4.58
C ILE A 162 -0.30 17.79 5.62
N THR A 163 -1.01 16.91 6.31
CA THR A 163 -1.97 17.23 7.37
C THR A 163 -1.70 16.29 8.55
N THR A 164 -2.35 16.54 9.69
CA THR A 164 -2.23 15.67 10.87
C THR A 164 -2.49 14.20 10.51
N GLY A 165 -1.46 13.36 10.71
CA GLY A 165 -1.54 11.92 10.48
C GLY A 165 -1.53 11.46 9.03
N LYS A 166 -1.34 12.36 8.05
CA LYS A 166 -1.45 12.02 6.61
C LYS A 166 -0.53 12.86 5.73
N VAL A 167 0.21 12.19 4.84
CA VAL A 167 0.97 12.78 3.72
C VAL A 167 0.35 12.31 2.41
N GLU A 168 0.02 13.23 1.52
CA GLU A 168 -0.44 12.91 0.17
C GLU A 168 0.49 13.52 -0.87
N ALA A 169 0.85 12.72 -1.87
CA ALA A 169 1.60 13.13 -3.04
C ALA A 169 0.70 13.01 -4.28
N ILE A 170 0.46 14.13 -4.96
CA ILE A 170 -0.45 14.24 -6.09
C ILE A 170 0.29 14.83 -7.30
N ALA A 171 0.09 14.25 -8.46
CA ALA A 171 0.63 14.75 -9.71
C ALA A 171 -0.37 14.53 -10.86
N THR A 172 -0.40 15.47 -11.79
CA THR A 172 -1.25 15.38 -12.98
C THR A 172 -0.67 16.20 -14.14
N ASP A 173 -0.90 15.73 -15.35
CA ASP A 173 -0.56 16.39 -16.62
C ASP A 173 -1.83 16.85 -17.35
N SER A 174 -2.98 16.91 -16.64
CA SER A 174 -4.35 17.08 -17.14
C SER A 174 -4.98 15.90 -17.89
N HIS A 175 -4.21 14.90 -18.33
CA HIS A 175 -4.72 13.71 -19.00
C HIS A 175 -4.82 12.50 -18.06
N ARG A 176 -3.90 12.42 -17.09
CA ARG A 176 -3.86 11.41 -16.04
C ARG A 176 -3.58 12.05 -14.69
N LEU A 177 -3.93 11.35 -13.63
CA LEU A 177 -3.66 11.76 -12.27
C LEU A 177 -3.13 10.58 -11.47
N ALA A 178 -2.06 10.81 -10.73
CA ALA A 178 -1.54 9.89 -9.75
C ALA A 178 -1.67 10.50 -8.35
N LYS A 179 -2.27 9.76 -7.43
CA LYS A 179 -2.42 10.14 -6.02
C LYS A 179 -1.96 8.97 -5.17
N MET A 180 -1.00 9.23 -4.28
CA MET A 180 -0.59 8.30 -3.24
C MET A 180 -0.74 8.95 -1.88
N SER A 181 -1.41 8.24 -0.96
CA SER A 181 -1.60 8.69 0.42
C SER A 181 -0.84 7.76 1.37
N TYR A 182 -0.15 8.35 2.33
CA TYR A 182 0.48 7.69 3.47
C TYR A 182 -0.15 8.22 4.76
N THR A 183 -0.51 7.33 5.67
CA THR A 183 -1.12 7.69 6.96
C THR A 183 -0.31 7.09 8.09
N ASP A 184 0.03 7.91 9.08
CA ASP A 184 0.83 7.53 10.24
C ASP A 184 0.55 8.49 11.39
N GLU A 185 0.07 7.95 12.51
CA GLU A 185 -0.32 8.73 13.69
C GLU A 185 0.86 9.44 14.38
N SER A 186 2.10 9.04 14.10
CA SER A 186 3.29 9.72 14.62
C SER A 186 3.67 11.00 13.88
N LEU A 187 3.02 11.29 12.75
CA LEU A 187 3.28 12.52 12.00
C LEU A 187 2.88 13.74 12.84
N PRO A 188 3.71 14.80 12.85
CA PRO A 188 3.44 15.98 13.64
C PRO A 188 2.16 16.70 13.17
N GLU A 189 1.52 17.43 14.09
CA GLU A 189 0.38 18.31 13.77
C GLU A 189 0.88 19.52 12.98
N ILE A 190 0.97 19.36 11.66
CA ILE A 190 1.41 20.41 10.73
C ILE A 190 0.52 20.42 9.50
N GLU A 191 0.40 21.60 8.90
CA GLU A 191 -0.23 21.79 7.60
C GLU A 191 0.81 22.32 6.62
N ILE A 192 1.14 21.54 5.60
CA ILE A 192 2.04 21.94 4.52
C ILE A 192 1.34 21.66 3.20
N SER A 193 1.36 22.66 2.32
CA SER A 193 0.92 22.57 0.94
C SER A 193 2.04 23.16 0.07
N ALA A 194 2.63 22.33 -0.79
CA ALA A 194 3.77 22.74 -1.62
C ALA A 194 3.86 21.95 -2.92
N ILE A 195 4.24 22.61 -4.01
CA ILE A 195 4.52 21.96 -5.29
C ILE A 195 6.04 21.90 -5.46
N ILE A 196 6.58 20.68 -5.56
CA ILE A 196 8.02 20.44 -5.72
C ILE A 196 8.29 19.97 -7.16
N PRO A 197 9.15 20.66 -7.95
CA PRO A 197 9.43 20.29 -9.33
C PRO A 197 9.87 18.83 -9.48
N VAL A 198 9.38 18.15 -10.53
CA VAL A 198 9.73 16.76 -10.82
C VAL A 198 11.24 16.57 -10.99
N ARG A 199 11.92 17.59 -11.54
CA ARG A 199 13.37 17.59 -11.71
C ARG A 199 14.08 17.52 -10.36
N SER A 200 13.68 18.34 -9.40
CA SER A 200 14.21 18.32 -8.03
C SER A 200 13.98 16.98 -7.35
N LEU A 201 12.76 16.44 -7.46
CA LEU A 201 12.40 15.15 -6.88
C LEU A 201 13.20 13.98 -7.49
N ASN A 202 13.54 14.04 -8.78
CA ASN A 202 14.44 13.06 -9.39
C ASN A 202 15.83 13.05 -8.72
N PHE A 203 16.37 14.22 -8.38
CA PHE A 203 17.64 14.29 -7.63
C PHE A 203 17.49 13.74 -6.22
N VAL A 204 16.39 14.06 -5.55
CA VAL A 204 16.09 13.52 -4.22
C VAL A 204 16.04 11.99 -4.25
N VAL A 205 15.23 11.39 -5.14
CA VAL A 205 15.10 9.92 -5.26
C VAL A 205 16.43 9.23 -5.60
N ARG A 206 17.29 9.87 -6.41
CA ARG A 206 18.61 9.32 -6.77
C ARG A 206 19.63 9.36 -5.62
N ASN A 207 19.45 10.26 -4.66
CA ASN A 207 20.36 10.44 -3.53
C ASN A 207 19.79 9.92 -2.19
N LEU A 208 18.51 9.51 -2.16
CA LEU A 208 17.91 8.85 -1.01
C LEU A 208 18.42 7.41 -0.88
N ASP A 209 19.03 7.12 0.27
CA ASP A 209 19.26 5.75 0.70
C ASP A 209 17.92 5.04 0.96
N VAL A 210 17.84 3.74 0.68
CA VAL A 210 16.61 2.97 0.90
C VAL A 210 16.30 2.83 2.39
N GLU A 211 17.34 2.74 3.22
CA GLU A 211 17.26 2.64 4.68
C GLU A 211 17.35 4.03 5.33
N GLY A 212 16.82 4.14 6.55
CA GLY A 212 16.86 5.36 7.35
C GLY A 212 15.68 6.32 7.13
N SER A 213 15.81 7.52 7.67
CA SER A 213 14.82 8.58 7.60
C SER A 213 15.46 9.89 7.19
N SER A 214 14.78 10.66 6.36
CA SER A 214 15.20 12.00 5.96
C SER A 214 14.18 13.03 6.45
N THR A 215 14.68 14.22 6.76
CA THR A 215 13.84 15.35 7.15
C THR A 215 13.69 16.29 5.97
N ILE A 216 12.45 16.74 5.75
CA ILE A 216 12.12 17.72 4.74
C ILE A 216 11.73 19.00 5.46
N TYR A 217 12.45 20.07 5.17
CA TYR A 217 12.15 21.42 5.64
C TYR A 217 11.47 22.20 4.53
N PHE A 218 10.37 22.86 4.86
CA PHE A 218 9.64 23.72 3.94
C PHE A 218 9.80 25.17 4.38
N GLY A 219 10.54 25.93 3.57
CA GLY A 219 10.61 27.38 3.64
C GLY A 219 9.62 28.04 2.68
N ASN A 220 9.70 29.36 2.54
CA ASN A 220 8.75 30.13 1.71
C ASN A 220 8.90 29.87 0.21
N LYS A 221 10.13 29.68 -0.26
CA LYS A 221 10.46 29.54 -1.70
C LYS A 221 11.22 28.28 -2.04
N HIS A 222 11.72 27.57 -1.04
CA HIS A 222 12.53 26.38 -1.22
C HIS A 222 12.13 25.33 -0.20
N ALA A 223 12.20 24.07 -0.60
CA ALA A 223 12.27 22.94 0.29
C ALA A 223 13.73 22.50 0.43
N LEU A 224 14.14 22.11 1.63
CA LEU A 224 15.42 21.47 1.90
C LEU A 224 15.18 20.02 2.28
N PHE A 225 15.80 19.12 1.52
CA PHE A 225 15.91 17.70 1.86
C PHE A 225 17.24 17.48 2.56
N GLU A 226 17.18 17.10 3.83
CA GLU A 226 18.37 16.80 4.63
C GLU A 226 18.57 15.29 4.71
N MET A 227 19.75 14.86 4.25
CA MET A 227 20.18 13.46 4.18
C MET A 227 21.52 13.31 4.94
N PRO A 228 21.94 12.07 5.27
CA PRO A 228 23.16 11.85 6.05
C PRO A 228 24.46 12.39 5.43
N ASP A 229 24.54 12.45 4.10
CA ASP A 229 25.74 12.86 3.36
C ASP A 229 25.48 13.91 2.25
N ALA A 230 24.26 14.46 2.23
CA ALA A 230 23.85 15.47 1.26
C ALA A 230 22.72 16.38 1.77
N GLN A 231 22.66 17.59 1.23
CA GLN A 231 21.54 18.52 1.37
C GLN A 231 21.10 18.95 -0.03
N ILE A 232 19.80 18.88 -0.31
CA ILE A 232 19.24 19.29 -1.60
C ILE A 232 18.22 20.39 -1.35
N PHE A 233 18.50 21.58 -1.87
CA PHE A 233 17.55 22.68 -1.92
C PHE A 233 16.82 22.63 -3.24
N ALA A 234 15.50 22.58 -3.19
CA ALA A 234 14.62 22.59 -4.34
C ALA A 234 13.76 23.85 -4.30
N ARG A 235 13.85 24.69 -5.34
CA ARG A 235 12.92 25.81 -5.50
C ARG A 235 11.50 25.28 -5.66
N LEU A 236 10.58 25.81 -4.86
CA LEU A 236 9.15 25.47 -4.91
C LEU A 236 8.50 26.21 -6.08
N ILE A 237 7.47 25.59 -6.67
CA ILE A 237 6.63 26.24 -7.67
C ILE A 237 5.58 27.08 -6.93
N GLU A 238 5.65 28.40 -7.11
CA GLU A 238 4.78 29.38 -6.46
C GLU A 238 3.46 29.59 -7.25
N GLU A 239 2.75 28.49 -7.55
CA GLU A 239 1.43 28.51 -8.20
C GLU A 239 0.40 27.71 -7.39
N SER A 240 -0.88 27.98 -7.60
CA SER A 240 -1.96 27.19 -7.01
C SER A 240 -2.11 25.87 -7.77
N PHE A 241 -2.10 24.75 -7.05
CA PHE A 241 -2.38 23.45 -7.64
C PHE A 241 -3.87 23.32 -8.01
N VAL A 242 -4.16 22.48 -9.01
CA VAL A 242 -5.53 22.25 -9.49
C VAL A 242 -6.39 21.53 -8.45
N ASP A 243 -7.70 21.78 -8.46
CA ASP A 243 -8.67 21.04 -7.64
C ASP A 243 -8.82 19.61 -8.17
N TYR A 244 -7.94 18.74 -7.69
CA TYR A 244 -7.80 17.37 -8.18
C TYR A 244 -8.91 16.43 -7.68
N GLU A 245 -9.61 16.76 -6.60
CA GLU A 245 -10.66 15.87 -6.07
C GLU A 245 -11.85 15.79 -7.04
N ARG A 246 -12.11 16.87 -7.78
CA ARG A 246 -13.20 16.93 -8.76
C ARG A 246 -13.03 15.99 -9.95
N VAL A 247 -11.79 15.62 -10.28
CA VAL A 247 -11.51 14.75 -11.44
C VAL A 247 -11.45 13.27 -11.09
N ILE A 248 -11.50 12.92 -9.79
CA ILE A 248 -11.49 11.54 -9.31
C ILE A 248 -12.94 11.02 -9.29
N PRO A 249 -13.30 10.03 -10.13
CA PRO A 249 -14.65 9.49 -10.16
C PRO A 249 -15.03 8.86 -8.81
N GLN A 250 -16.06 9.38 -8.15
CA GLN A 250 -16.56 8.81 -6.89
C GLN A 250 -17.36 7.52 -7.15
N GLU A 251 -18.06 7.49 -8.27
CA GLU A 251 -18.94 6.40 -8.69
C GLU A 251 -18.37 5.72 -9.92
N THR A 252 -18.32 4.39 -9.91
CA THR A 252 -17.71 3.59 -10.97
C THR A 252 -18.50 2.30 -11.18
N PRO A 253 -19.63 2.33 -11.89
CA PRO A 253 -20.50 1.18 -12.08
C PRO A 253 -19.78 -0.07 -12.59
N TYR A 254 -18.73 0.11 -13.39
CA TYR A 254 -18.01 -0.99 -13.99
C TYR A 254 -16.67 -1.21 -13.28
N GLU A 255 -16.31 -2.46 -13.04
CA GLU A 255 -15.06 -2.89 -12.41
C GLU A 255 -14.49 -4.08 -13.16
N MET A 256 -13.21 -4.00 -13.49
CA MET A 256 -12.44 -5.04 -14.13
C MET A 256 -11.25 -5.41 -13.26
N LEU A 257 -11.07 -6.70 -12.96
CA LEU A 257 -9.86 -7.25 -12.38
C LEU A 257 -9.04 -7.94 -13.46
N VAL A 258 -7.77 -7.57 -13.59
CA VAL A 258 -6.86 -8.12 -14.60
C VAL A 258 -5.48 -8.39 -13.98
N ASP A 259 -4.77 -9.39 -14.50
CA ASP A 259 -3.37 -9.64 -14.12
C ASP A 259 -2.47 -8.50 -14.63
N THR A 260 -1.80 -7.79 -13.73
CA THR A 260 -1.09 -6.55 -14.03
C THR A 260 0.03 -6.77 -15.04
N ASP A 261 0.84 -7.81 -14.86
CA ASP A 261 1.98 -8.11 -15.72
C ASP A 261 1.51 -8.55 -17.11
N THR A 262 0.49 -9.42 -17.16
CA THR A 262 -0.12 -9.86 -18.42
C THR A 262 -0.72 -8.68 -19.18
N PHE A 263 -1.43 -7.81 -18.48
CA PHE A 263 -2.05 -6.63 -19.08
C PHE A 263 -1.00 -5.62 -19.57
N TYR A 264 0.02 -5.33 -18.76
CA TYR A 264 1.15 -4.48 -19.14
C TYR A 264 1.87 -5.01 -20.38
N ALA A 265 2.22 -6.29 -20.40
CA ALA A 265 2.93 -6.90 -21.51
C ALA A 265 2.09 -6.86 -22.80
N SER A 266 0.78 -7.06 -22.70
CA SER A 266 -0.14 -7.07 -23.84
C SER A 266 -0.39 -5.66 -24.37
N VAL A 267 -0.65 -4.67 -23.51
CA VAL A 267 -0.73 -3.25 -23.90
C VAL A 267 0.56 -2.81 -24.58
N LYS A 268 1.73 -3.18 -24.03
CA LYS A 268 3.03 -2.85 -24.61
C LYS A 268 3.20 -3.41 -26.02
N ARG A 269 2.87 -4.69 -26.26
CA ARG A 269 2.97 -5.31 -27.59
C ARG A 269 1.96 -4.73 -28.58
N VAL A 270 0.70 -4.63 -28.20
CA VAL A 270 -0.37 -4.10 -29.06
C VAL A 270 -0.09 -2.64 -29.43
N SER A 271 0.42 -1.83 -28.49
CA SER A 271 0.74 -0.42 -28.75
C SER A 271 1.83 -0.18 -29.82
N LEU A 272 2.64 -1.19 -30.17
CA LEU A 272 3.64 -1.08 -31.25
C LEU A 272 2.99 -0.85 -32.62
N PHE A 273 1.70 -1.20 -32.76
CA PHE A 273 0.90 -1.02 -33.96
C PHE A 273 -0.05 0.19 -33.86
N SER A 274 0.01 0.95 -32.77
CA SER A 274 -0.79 2.18 -32.64
C SER A 274 -0.22 3.31 -33.48
N ASN A 275 -1.10 4.14 -34.04
CA ASN A 275 -0.69 5.35 -34.74
C ASN A 275 0.27 6.20 -33.87
N PRO A 276 1.47 6.60 -34.36
CA PRO A 276 2.47 7.31 -33.57
C PRO A 276 2.01 8.66 -32.98
N LEU A 277 1.03 9.33 -33.62
CA LEU A 277 0.49 10.62 -33.18
C LEU A 277 -0.50 10.46 -32.02
N THR A 278 -1.39 9.45 -32.08
CA THR A 278 -2.43 9.25 -31.07
C THR A 278 -2.00 8.30 -29.95
N SER A 279 -1.09 7.37 -30.26
CA SER A 279 -0.69 6.24 -29.41
C SER A 279 -1.89 5.44 -28.88
N GLN A 280 -2.99 5.40 -29.63
CA GLN A 280 -4.26 4.84 -29.17
C GLN A 280 -4.21 3.31 -29.06
N VAL A 281 -4.70 2.78 -27.94
CA VAL A 281 -5.03 1.36 -27.76
C VAL A 281 -6.48 1.27 -27.29
N ILE A 282 -7.26 0.45 -27.97
CA ILE A 282 -8.67 0.19 -27.68
C ILE A 282 -8.78 -1.06 -26.82
N LEU A 283 -9.56 -0.98 -25.74
CA LEU A 283 -9.93 -2.08 -24.86
C LEU A 283 -11.40 -2.37 -25.10
N HIS A 284 -11.69 -3.54 -25.63
CA HIS A 284 -13.04 -4.08 -25.69
C HIS A 284 -13.19 -5.14 -24.59
N ILE A 285 -13.91 -4.78 -23.53
CA ILE A 285 -13.93 -5.51 -22.27
C ILE A 285 -15.22 -6.33 -22.17
N PHE A 286 -15.06 -7.63 -21.93
CA PHE A 286 -16.14 -8.60 -21.72
C PHE A 286 -16.01 -9.25 -20.34
N PRO A 287 -17.05 -9.93 -19.82
CA PRO A 287 -17.05 -10.50 -18.46
C PRO A 287 -15.82 -11.34 -18.05
N GLN A 288 -15.18 -12.01 -19.02
CA GLN A 288 -14.08 -12.96 -18.76
C GLN A 288 -12.78 -12.60 -19.48
N TYR A 289 -12.80 -11.64 -20.40
CA TYR A 289 -11.63 -11.28 -21.19
C TYR A 289 -11.69 -9.85 -21.70
N ILE A 290 -10.54 -9.32 -22.07
CA ILE A 290 -10.36 -8.05 -22.75
C ILE A 290 -9.76 -8.36 -24.11
N GLU A 291 -10.28 -7.74 -25.15
CA GLU A 291 -9.62 -7.62 -26.44
C GLU A 291 -8.93 -6.26 -26.52
N LEU A 292 -7.61 -6.30 -26.66
CA LEU A 292 -6.77 -5.14 -26.90
C LEU A 292 -6.58 -5.01 -28.40
N HIS A 293 -6.84 -3.83 -28.94
CA HIS A 293 -6.68 -3.54 -30.36
C HIS A 293 -5.91 -2.25 -30.58
N ALA A 294 -5.03 -2.23 -31.57
CA ALA A 294 -4.43 -1.00 -32.09
C ALA A 294 -4.16 -1.17 -33.58
N GLU A 295 -4.33 -0.07 -34.32
CA GLU A 295 -4.07 -0.01 -35.75
C GLU A 295 -3.41 1.31 -36.14
N ASP A 296 -2.65 1.26 -37.23
CA ASP A 296 -2.15 2.40 -37.95
C ASP A 296 -2.61 2.29 -39.41
N ILE A 297 -3.68 3.03 -39.72
CA ILE A 297 -4.34 3.03 -41.03
C ILE A 297 -3.38 3.51 -42.13
N ASP A 298 -2.45 4.43 -41.82
CA ASP A 298 -1.54 5.01 -42.81
C ASP A 298 -0.47 4.00 -43.26
N TYR A 299 -0.05 3.12 -42.35
CA TYR A 299 0.97 2.09 -42.59
C TYR A 299 0.40 0.68 -42.76
N GLY A 300 -0.91 0.50 -42.60
CA GLY A 300 -1.64 -0.75 -42.83
C GLY A 300 -1.33 -1.86 -41.81
N GLY A 301 -0.86 -1.50 -40.61
CA GLY A 301 -0.52 -2.45 -39.55
C GLY A 301 -1.59 -2.48 -38.47
N GLU A 302 -1.97 -3.69 -38.02
CA GLU A 302 -2.91 -3.90 -36.90
C GLU A 302 -2.37 -4.95 -35.93
N ALA A 303 -2.76 -4.85 -34.67
CA ALA A 303 -2.55 -5.89 -33.67
C ALA A 303 -3.79 -6.05 -32.78
N GLN A 304 -4.10 -7.32 -32.49
CA GLN A 304 -5.15 -7.68 -31.56
C GLN A 304 -4.64 -8.76 -30.60
N GLU A 305 -4.87 -8.58 -29.31
CA GLU A 305 -4.60 -9.60 -28.29
C GLU A 305 -5.80 -9.77 -27.36
N ARG A 306 -6.05 -11.00 -26.92
CA ARG A 306 -7.08 -11.32 -25.94
C ARG A 306 -6.43 -11.78 -24.64
N ILE A 307 -6.80 -11.16 -23.52
CA ILE A 307 -6.30 -11.52 -22.19
C ILE A 307 -7.46 -11.76 -21.22
N SER A 308 -7.26 -12.65 -20.24
CA SER A 308 -8.29 -12.95 -19.24
C SER A 308 -8.45 -11.81 -18.24
N CYS A 309 -9.71 -11.50 -17.90
CA CYS A 309 -10.06 -10.57 -16.84
C CYS A 309 -11.33 -11.04 -16.11
N GLU A 310 -11.73 -10.32 -15.06
CA GLU A 310 -13.02 -10.45 -14.43
C GLU A 310 -13.70 -9.10 -14.53
N PHE A 311 -14.74 -8.98 -15.34
CA PHE A 311 -15.48 -7.73 -15.53
C PHE A 311 -16.93 -7.90 -15.09
N ASN A 312 -17.51 -6.88 -14.48
CA ASN A 312 -18.89 -6.91 -13.98
C ASN A 312 -19.92 -6.30 -14.95
N GLY A 313 -19.52 -5.90 -16.17
CA GLY A 313 -20.41 -5.49 -17.26
C GLY A 313 -20.43 -6.51 -18.40
N ASP A 314 -21.38 -6.36 -19.32
CA ASP A 314 -21.56 -7.28 -20.46
C ASP A 314 -20.62 -6.97 -21.63
N ASP A 315 -20.43 -5.68 -21.90
CA ASP A 315 -19.56 -5.14 -22.93
C ASP A 315 -19.17 -3.71 -22.53
N PHE A 316 -17.89 -3.36 -22.66
CA PHE A 316 -17.41 -2.00 -22.48
C PHE A 316 -16.25 -1.70 -23.42
N LEU A 317 -16.46 -0.77 -24.35
CA LEU A 317 -15.45 -0.33 -25.30
C LEU A 317 -14.88 1.01 -24.85
N ILE A 318 -13.56 1.09 -24.66
CA ILE A 318 -12.86 2.32 -24.27
C ILE A 318 -11.49 2.39 -24.91
N ALA A 319 -11.06 3.60 -25.27
CA ALA A 319 -9.73 3.84 -25.82
C ALA A 319 -8.85 4.61 -24.84
N PHE A 320 -7.57 4.27 -24.80
CA PHE A 320 -6.57 4.96 -24.00
C PHE A 320 -5.39 5.39 -24.87
N ASN A 321 -4.71 6.45 -24.45
CA ASN A 321 -3.33 6.63 -24.84
C ASN A 321 -2.49 5.54 -24.17
N SER A 322 -1.86 4.70 -24.97
CA SER A 322 -1.10 3.54 -24.51
C SER A 322 0.10 3.90 -23.65
N ARG A 323 0.73 5.07 -23.85
CA ARG A 323 1.86 5.53 -23.03
C ARG A 323 1.39 5.81 -21.61
N TYR A 324 0.25 6.49 -21.46
CA TYR A 324 -0.33 6.76 -20.15
C TYR A 324 -0.72 5.48 -19.42
N LEU A 325 -1.38 4.55 -20.13
CA LEU A 325 -1.76 3.26 -19.58
C LEU A 325 -0.53 2.43 -19.15
N GLN A 326 0.51 2.41 -19.98
CA GLN A 326 1.77 1.71 -19.66
C GLN A 326 2.48 2.31 -18.45
N ASP A 327 2.52 3.63 -18.32
CA ASP A 327 3.13 4.27 -17.16
C ASP A 327 2.36 3.96 -15.88
N ILE A 328 1.03 4.00 -15.90
CA ILE A 328 0.20 3.58 -14.74
C ILE A 328 0.53 2.13 -14.37
N LEU A 329 0.49 1.22 -15.35
CA LEU A 329 0.73 -0.21 -15.15
C LEU A 329 2.12 -0.50 -14.59
N ARG A 330 3.16 0.22 -15.03
CA ARG A 330 4.53 0.05 -14.54
C ARG A 330 4.70 0.40 -13.05
N HIS A 331 3.88 1.32 -12.53
CA HIS A 331 3.93 1.75 -11.13
C HIS A 331 3.00 0.94 -10.21
N ILE A 332 2.20 0.01 -10.77
CA ILE A 332 1.34 -0.88 -9.98
C ILE A 332 2.12 -2.16 -9.65
N SER A 333 2.61 -2.25 -8.42
CA SER A 333 3.39 -3.38 -7.92
C SER A 333 2.56 -4.61 -7.51
N THR A 334 1.22 -4.52 -7.61
CA THR A 334 0.35 -5.63 -7.23
C THR A 334 0.05 -6.56 -8.40
N PRO A 335 -0.10 -7.88 -8.15
CA PRO A 335 -0.35 -8.90 -9.16
C PRO A 335 -1.60 -8.70 -10.01
N LYS A 336 -2.62 -8.14 -9.37
CA LYS A 336 -3.93 -7.90 -9.95
C LYS A 336 -4.22 -6.42 -9.84
N LEU A 337 -4.60 -5.85 -10.98
CA LEU A 337 -5.08 -4.48 -11.11
C LEU A 337 -6.61 -4.51 -11.15
N GLN A 338 -7.23 -3.64 -10.35
CA GLN A 338 -8.63 -3.27 -10.48
C GLN A 338 -8.74 -1.96 -11.28
N LEU A 339 -9.31 -2.03 -12.47
CA LEU A 339 -9.77 -0.85 -13.20
C LEU A 339 -11.25 -0.61 -12.89
N ARG A 340 -11.63 0.63 -12.58
CA ARG A 340 -13.01 1.02 -12.28
C ARG A 340 -13.44 2.13 -13.25
N PHE A 341 -14.54 1.92 -13.95
CA PHE A 341 -15.00 2.77 -15.06
C PHE A 341 -16.38 3.36 -14.76
N VAL A 342 -16.67 4.48 -15.41
CA VAL A 342 -17.99 5.13 -15.37
C VAL A 342 -18.72 4.96 -16.70
N ARG A 343 -18.10 5.48 -17.76
CA ARG A 343 -18.57 5.43 -19.15
C ARG A 343 -17.35 5.59 -20.08
N PRO A 344 -17.46 5.22 -21.36
CA PRO A 344 -16.32 5.20 -22.29
C PRO A 344 -15.55 6.53 -22.44
N ASP A 345 -16.21 7.67 -22.24
CA ASP A 345 -15.65 9.03 -22.39
C ASP A 345 -15.18 9.65 -21.06
N TYR A 346 -15.16 8.89 -19.97
CA TYR A 346 -14.86 9.40 -18.62
C TYR A 346 -13.61 8.76 -18.01
N ALA A 347 -13.06 9.42 -16.99
CA ALA A 347 -11.86 8.96 -16.31
C ALA A 347 -12.03 7.56 -15.69
N VAL A 348 -10.94 6.80 -15.66
CA VAL A 348 -10.88 5.43 -15.14
C VAL A 348 -9.93 5.38 -13.96
N LEU A 349 -10.37 4.75 -12.87
CA LEU A 349 -9.54 4.54 -11.68
C LEU A 349 -8.79 3.22 -11.77
N ALA A 350 -7.52 3.23 -11.43
CA ALA A 350 -6.64 2.07 -11.41
C ALA A 350 -6.12 1.81 -9.99
N ASN A 351 -6.60 0.74 -9.33
CA ASN A 351 -6.29 0.40 -7.95
C ASN A 351 -5.69 -1.01 -7.80
N PRO A 352 -4.82 -1.27 -6.82
CA PRO A 352 -4.33 -2.62 -6.52
C PRO A 352 -5.40 -3.57 -5.91
N ALA A 353 -5.45 -4.87 -6.29
CA ALA A 353 -6.40 -5.89 -5.79
C ALA A 353 -5.75 -6.99 -4.91
N LEU A 354 -6.51 -7.62 -3.99
CA LEU A 354 -5.94 -8.15 -2.74
C LEU A 354 -6.28 -9.61 -2.36
N THR A 355 -5.20 -10.37 -2.13
CA THR A 355 -5.10 -11.72 -1.56
C THR A 355 -4.09 -11.64 -0.43
N LYS A 356 -4.52 -11.16 0.74
CA LYS A 356 -3.64 -10.39 1.64
C LYS A 356 -2.89 -11.25 2.63
N SER A 357 -1.70 -10.80 3.01
CA SER A 357 -1.11 -11.20 4.29
C SER A 357 -1.89 -10.59 5.45
N PHE A 358 -1.96 -11.29 6.57
CA PHE A 358 -2.54 -10.76 7.81
C PHE A 358 -1.59 -9.76 8.52
N ARG A 359 -0.30 -9.77 8.15
CA ARG A 359 0.73 -8.85 8.68
C ARG A 359 0.93 -7.61 7.81
N THR A 360 0.70 -7.71 6.50
CA THR A 360 0.99 -6.64 5.55
C THR A 360 0.04 -6.63 4.37
N ASN A 361 -0.27 -5.45 3.85
CA ASN A 361 -1.01 -5.29 2.60
C ASN A 361 -0.10 -5.38 1.36
N LYS A 362 1.23 -5.50 1.54
CA LYS A 362 2.24 -5.59 0.47
C LYS A 362 2.95 -6.94 0.54
N ASP A 363 2.62 -7.84 -0.38
CA ASP A 363 3.20 -9.19 -0.44
C ASP A 363 4.73 -9.17 -0.65
N GLN A 364 5.29 -8.11 -1.26
CA GLN A 364 6.74 -7.93 -1.39
C GLN A 364 7.49 -7.94 -0.05
N ASN A 365 6.85 -7.46 1.02
CA ASN A 365 7.46 -7.43 2.35
C ASN A 365 7.58 -8.84 2.97
N LEU A 366 7.09 -9.88 2.30
CA LEU A 366 7.23 -11.27 2.73
C LEU A 366 8.41 -11.99 2.05
N ILE A 367 9.11 -11.32 1.12
CA ILE A 367 10.30 -11.88 0.48
C ILE A 367 11.51 -11.66 1.40
N LEU A 368 12.32 -12.70 1.60
CA LEU A 368 13.57 -12.61 2.37
C LEU A 368 14.54 -11.63 1.69
N SER A 369 15.37 -10.95 2.48
CA SER A 369 16.46 -10.13 1.95
C SER A 369 17.34 -10.95 1.01
N ASN A 370 17.64 -10.41 -0.18
CA ASN A 370 18.39 -11.06 -1.26
C ASN A 370 17.67 -12.23 -1.99
N ALA A 371 16.35 -12.36 -1.84
CA ALA A 371 15.55 -13.26 -2.67
C ALA A 371 14.67 -12.48 -3.66
N ASP A 372 14.40 -13.06 -4.84
CA ASP A 372 13.56 -12.44 -5.89
C ASP A 372 12.07 -12.75 -5.72
N TYR A 373 11.74 -13.79 -4.95
CA TYR A 373 10.38 -14.29 -4.79
C TYR A 373 10.26 -15.11 -3.50
N PHE A 374 9.03 -15.36 -3.07
CA PHE A 374 8.72 -16.42 -2.12
C PHE A 374 7.77 -17.43 -2.74
N ARG A 375 7.86 -18.68 -2.28
CA ARG A 375 6.88 -19.73 -2.56
C ARG A 375 6.63 -20.53 -1.29
N ILE A 376 5.36 -20.69 -0.95
CA ILE A 376 4.91 -21.55 0.13
C ILE A 376 4.06 -22.64 -0.51
N GLN A 377 4.38 -23.89 -0.18
CA GLN A 377 3.62 -25.05 -0.62
C GLN A 377 3.25 -25.89 0.60
N GLY A 378 2.01 -26.36 0.62
CA GLY A 378 1.49 -27.23 1.65
C GLY A 378 0.72 -28.41 1.05
N GLU A 379 0.80 -29.53 1.72
CA GLU A 379 -0.08 -30.68 1.50
C GLU A 379 -1.03 -30.78 2.68
N PHE A 380 -2.31 -30.95 2.37
CA PHE A 380 -3.38 -30.98 3.35
C PHE A 380 -4.12 -32.29 3.20
N THR A 381 -4.43 -32.93 4.31
CA THR A 381 -5.29 -34.12 4.31
C THR A 381 -6.55 -33.79 5.08
N THR A 382 -7.69 -33.92 4.42
CA THR A 382 -8.99 -33.72 5.07
C THR A 382 -9.23 -34.82 6.12
N THR A 383 -10.16 -34.58 7.05
CA THR A 383 -10.62 -35.59 8.01
C THR A 383 -11.14 -36.87 7.35
N GLN A 384 -11.59 -36.77 6.10
CA GLN A 384 -12.04 -37.91 5.27
C GLN A 384 -10.90 -38.59 4.50
N GLY A 385 -9.65 -38.18 4.70
CA GLY A 385 -8.47 -38.75 4.05
C GLY A 385 -8.18 -38.24 2.64
N ARG A 386 -8.90 -37.21 2.15
CA ARG A 386 -8.65 -36.62 0.83
C ARG A 386 -7.42 -35.73 0.90
N ARG A 387 -6.49 -35.92 -0.04
CA ARG A 387 -5.30 -35.08 -0.15
C ARG A 387 -5.55 -33.87 -1.05
N HIS A 388 -5.09 -32.72 -0.59
CA HIS A 388 -5.06 -31.48 -1.34
C HIS A 388 -3.63 -30.93 -1.37
N THR A 389 -3.26 -30.33 -2.49
CA THR A 389 -2.00 -29.58 -2.60
C THR A 389 -2.33 -28.12 -2.83
N CYS A 390 -1.65 -27.23 -2.13
CA CYS A 390 -1.80 -25.79 -2.32
C CYS A 390 -0.42 -25.15 -2.40
N SER A 391 -0.20 -24.34 -3.43
CA SER A 391 1.02 -23.56 -3.57
C SER A 391 0.65 -22.11 -3.82
N ILE A 392 1.21 -21.22 -3.01
CA ILE A 392 1.14 -19.79 -3.21
C ILE A 392 2.54 -19.25 -3.45
N ALA A 393 2.72 -18.46 -4.49
CA ALA A 393 3.99 -17.85 -4.81
C ALA A 393 3.78 -16.38 -5.12
N TYR A 394 4.76 -15.55 -4.82
CA TYR A 394 4.77 -14.15 -5.22
C TYR A 394 6.19 -13.73 -5.59
N SER A 395 6.30 -12.97 -6.68
CA SER A 395 7.51 -12.21 -7.01
C SER A 395 7.10 -10.82 -7.49
N PRO A 396 7.96 -9.80 -7.38
CA PRO A 396 7.68 -8.47 -7.92
C PRO A 396 7.42 -8.48 -9.43
N LEU A 397 8.03 -9.43 -10.17
CA LEU A 397 7.97 -9.51 -11.64
C LEU A 397 6.77 -10.29 -12.20
N ASN A 398 6.14 -11.15 -11.40
CA ASN A 398 5.14 -12.13 -11.85
C ASN A 398 3.84 -12.12 -11.04
N GLY A 399 3.77 -11.21 -10.07
CA GLY A 399 2.69 -11.16 -9.09
C GLY A 399 2.52 -12.44 -8.26
N LYS A 400 1.34 -12.54 -7.61
CA LYS A 400 0.91 -13.58 -6.71
C LYS A 400 0.12 -14.61 -7.48
N ARG A 401 0.53 -15.87 -7.35
CA ARG A 401 -0.03 -17.02 -8.05
C ARG A 401 -0.48 -18.03 -7.01
N LEU A 402 -1.69 -18.55 -7.17
CA LEU A 402 -2.25 -19.60 -6.34
C LEU A 402 -2.54 -20.82 -7.23
N ILE A 403 -2.04 -21.98 -6.80
CA ILE A 403 -2.27 -23.28 -7.43
C ILE A 403 -2.89 -24.17 -6.38
N PHE A 404 -4.04 -24.78 -6.68
CA PHE A 404 -4.73 -25.73 -5.81
C PHE A 404 -4.99 -27.02 -6.57
N ASN A 405 -4.55 -28.15 -6.03
CA ASN A 405 -4.62 -29.47 -6.65
C ASN A 405 -4.02 -29.54 -8.07
N GLY A 406 -2.95 -28.77 -8.31
CA GLY A 406 -2.29 -28.68 -9.61
C GLY A 406 -2.93 -27.70 -10.60
N GLU A 407 -4.11 -27.14 -10.28
CA GLU A 407 -4.80 -26.16 -11.12
C GLU A 407 -4.55 -24.73 -10.64
N ARG A 408 -4.29 -23.83 -11.59
CA ARG A 408 -4.14 -22.39 -11.29
C ARG A 408 -5.51 -21.81 -10.96
N ILE A 409 -5.64 -21.24 -9.76
CA ILE A 409 -6.83 -20.50 -9.35
C ILE A 409 -6.82 -19.13 -10.04
N GLN A 410 -7.82 -18.88 -10.89
CA GLN A 410 -7.93 -17.65 -11.66
C GLN A 410 -8.48 -16.50 -10.81
N ARG A 411 -9.56 -16.76 -10.07
CA ARG A 411 -10.16 -15.83 -9.09
C ARG A 411 -9.91 -16.36 -7.69
N PHE A 412 -9.28 -15.57 -6.83
CA PHE A 412 -8.98 -16.02 -5.47
C PHE A 412 -10.22 -16.24 -4.61
N THR A 413 -11.35 -15.64 -4.98
CA THR A 413 -12.66 -15.93 -4.38
C THR A 413 -13.06 -17.40 -4.56
N ASP A 414 -12.61 -18.06 -5.64
CA ASP A 414 -12.92 -19.46 -5.93
C ASP A 414 -12.17 -20.43 -4.99
N TYR A 415 -11.09 -19.95 -4.37
CA TYR A 415 -10.35 -20.68 -3.36
C TYR A 415 -11.00 -20.62 -1.96
N ILE A 416 -11.77 -19.57 -1.65
CA ILE A 416 -12.32 -19.37 -0.30
C ILE A 416 -13.13 -20.60 0.14
N GLY A 417 -12.80 -21.12 1.32
CA GLY A 417 -13.48 -22.28 1.93
C GLY A 417 -12.93 -23.66 1.54
N ASN A 418 -11.94 -23.77 0.63
CA ASN A 418 -11.35 -25.08 0.29
C ASN A 418 -10.44 -25.63 1.39
N ILE A 419 -9.78 -24.75 2.15
CA ILE A 419 -9.05 -25.10 3.37
C ILE A 419 -9.57 -24.15 4.47
N PRO A 420 -10.46 -24.63 5.36
CA PRO A 420 -10.96 -23.81 6.45
C PRO A 420 -9.82 -23.45 7.41
N LEU A 421 -9.75 -22.17 7.77
CA LEU A 421 -8.81 -21.71 8.79
C LEU A 421 -9.45 -20.69 9.72
N VAL A 422 -8.94 -20.67 10.94
CA VAL A 422 -9.25 -19.66 11.94
C VAL A 422 -7.93 -19.06 12.40
N LEU A 423 -7.77 -17.76 12.20
CA LEU A 423 -6.63 -16.99 12.68
C LEU A 423 -7.05 -16.15 13.88
N LEU A 424 -6.19 -16.14 14.89
CA LEU A 424 -6.20 -15.19 15.99
C LEU A 424 -4.83 -14.51 16.11
N ALA A 425 -4.79 -13.23 15.75
CA ALA A 425 -3.63 -12.35 15.84
C ALA A 425 -3.95 -11.12 16.73
N PRO A 426 -2.96 -10.31 17.16
CA PRO A 426 -3.19 -9.18 18.06
C PRO A 426 -4.17 -8.14 17.46
N SER A 427 -4.15 -7.98 16.13
CA SER A 427 -5.07 -7.10 15.40
C SER A 427 -6.55 -7.48 15.53
N ASP A 428 -6.87 -8.74 15.87
CA ASP A 428 -8.26 -9.19 16.00
C ASP A 428 -8.97 -8.60 17.23
N LEU A 429 -8.23 -8.05 18.20
CA LEU A 429 -8.80 -7.31 19.32
C LEU A 429 -9.68 -6.14 18.87
N ALA A 430 -9.35 -5.54 17.71
CA ALA A 430 -10.14 -4.52 17.05
C ALA A 430 -11.60 -4.95 16.83
N THR A 431 -11.88 -6.24 16.66
CA THR A 431 -13.25 -6.76 16.49
C THR A 431 -14.14 -6.41 17.69
N SER A 432 -13.58 -6.42 18.90
CA SER A 432 -14.32 -6.11 20.12
C SER A 432 -14.25 -4.62 20.51
N GLN A 433 -13.19 -3.91 20.11
CA GLN A 433 -12.90 -2.53 20.56
C GLN A 433 -13.34 -1.45 19.55
N GLN A 434 -13.25 -1.74 18.24
CA GLN A 434 -13.51 -0.77 17.18
C GLN A 434 -14.99 -0.76 16.73
N GLY A 435 -15.26 -0.01 15.67
CA GLY A 435 -16.60 0.16 15.12
C GLY A 435 -17.20 -1.09 14.45
N PRO A 436 -18.49 -1.03 14.09
CA PRO A 436 -19.26 -2.14 13.51
C PRO A 436 -18.63 -2.82 12.29
N GLN A 437 -17.82 -2.07 11.52
CA GLN A 437 -17.16 -2.59 10.31
C GLN A 437 -16.28 -3.81 10.58
N LYS A 438 -15.51 -3.81 11.69
CA LYS A 438 -14.63 -4.94 12.03
C LYS A 438 -15.43 -6.19 12.37
N ARG A 439 -16.56 -6.04 13.06
CA ARG A 439 -17.45 -7.16 13.42
C ARG A 439 -18.16 -7.73 12.20
N ARG A 440 -18.67 -6.87 11.31
CA ARG A 440 -19.21 -7.31 10.01
C ARG A 440 -18.16 -8.04 9.18
N GLN A 441 -16.93 -7.51 9.13
CA GLN A 441 -15.83 -8.15 8.40
C GLN A 441 -15.53 -9.55 8.96
N PHE A 442 -15.43 -9.70 10.28
CA PHE A 442 -15.29 -11.00 10.93
C PHE A 442 -16.40 -11.97 10.50
N LEU A 443 -17.66 -11.54 10.61
CA LEU A 443 -18.81 -12.38 10.27
C LEU A 443 -18.84 -12.76 8.78
N ASP A 444 -18.54 -11.81 7.89
CA ASP A 444 -18.51 -12.02 6.44
C ASP A 444 -17.41 -13.01 6.04
N ILE A 445 -16.22 -12.92 6.64
CA ILE A 445 -15.11 -13.85 6.37
C ILE A 445 -15.51 -15.26 6.79
N MET A 446 -16.00 -15.44 8.01
CA MET A 446 -16.42 -16.74 8.54
C MET A 446 -17.53 -17.38 7.69
N LEU A 447 -18.57 -16.61 7.33
CA LEU A 447 -19.68 -17.10 6.53
C LEU A 447 -19.28 -17.39 5.08
N SER A 448 -18.34 -16.61 4.51
CA SER A 448 -17.83 -16.85 3.16
C SER A 448 -16.98 -18.12 3.08
N GLN A 449 -16.23 -18.46 4.15
CA GLN A 449 -15.52 -19.73 4.21
C GLN A 449 -16.48 -20.92 4.22
N SER A 450 -17.58 -20.83 4.98
CA SER A 450 -18.52 -21.96 5.15
C SER A 450 -19.57 -22.09 4.04
N SER A 451 -19.85 -21.04 3.27
CA SER A 451 -20.90 -21.06 2.25
C SER A 451 -20.54 -20.26 1.00
N LYS A 452 -20.35 -20.98 -0.11
CA LYS A 452 -20.18 -20.36 -1.44
C LYS A 452 -21.40 -19.54 -1.85
N LEU A 453 -22.60 -19.97 -1.46
CA LEU A 453 -23.84 -19.25 -1.70
C LEU A 453 -23.85 -17.91 -0.95
N TYR A 454 -23.40 -17.90 0.30
CA TYR A 454 -23.25 -16.66 1.07
C TYR A 454 -22.26 -15.70 0.42
N LEU A 455 -21.07 -16.20 0.03
CA LEU A 455 -20.06 -15.41 -0.65
C LEU A 455 -20.60 -14.80 -1.95
N HIS A 456 -21.34 -15.58 -2.74
CA HIS A 456 -22.00 -15.08 -3.95
C HIS A 456 -22.96 -13.92 -3.64
N HIS A 457 -23.93 -14.12 -2.74
CA HIS A 457 -24.87 -13.06 -2.36
C HIS A 457 -24.19 -11.85 -1.73
N LEU A 458 -23.07 -12.02 -1.01
CA LEU A 458 -22.30 -10.92 -0.45
C LEU A 458 -21.67 -10.05 -1.55
N LEU A 459 -21.14 -10.69 -2.59
CA LEU A 459 -20.56 -10.01 -3.74
C LEU A 459 -21.66 -9.30 -4.55
N GLU A 460 -22.77 -9.96 -4.85
CA GLU A 460 -23.90 -9.35 -5.58
C GLU A 460 -24.55 -8.22 -4.78
N TYR A 461 -24.70 -8.37 -3.45
CA TYR A 461 -25.21 -7.31 -2.58
C TYR A 461 -24.31 -6.08 -2.61
N LYS A 462 -22.97 -6.25 -2.54
CA LYS A 462 -22.02 -5.13 -2.62
C LYS A 462 -22.09 -4.41 -3.95
N ARG A 463 -22.29 -5.14 -5.06
CA ARG A 463 -22.51 -4.56 -6.39
C ARG A 463 -23.81 -3.76 -6.44
N ALA A 464 -24.94 -4.36 -6.06
CA ALA A 464 -26.24 -3.69 -6.06
C ALA A 464 -26.26 -2.45 -5.16
N LEU A 465 -25.58 -2.52 -4.00
CA LEU A 465 -25.43 -1.38 -3.07
C LEU A 465 -24.69 -0.22 -3.71
N LYS A 466 -23.61 -0.53 -4.44
CA LYS A 466 -22.81 0.47 -5.14
C LYS A 466 -23.64 1.16 -6.23
N GLN A 467 -24.41 0.39 -7.02
CA GLN A 467 -25.27 0.93 -8.06
C GLN A 467 -26.40 1.81 -7.49
N ARG A 468 -27.08 1.36 -6.43
CA ARG A 468 -28.10 2.18 -5.77
C ARG A 468 -27.52 3.46 -5.18
N ASN A 469 -26.39 3.39 -4.49
CA ASN A 469 -25.74 4.57 -3.93
C ASN A 469 -25.35 5.55 -5.04
N SER A 470 -24.96 5.05 -6.20
CA SER A 470 -24.63 5.88 -7.35
C SER A 470 -25.84 6.69 -7.85
N LEU A 471 -26.99 6.03 -7.96
CA LEU A 471 -28.25 6.71 -8.31
C LEU A 471 -28.66 7.74 -7.27
N LEU A 472 -28.46 7.47 -5.97
CA LEU A 472 -28.86 8.39 -4.90
C LEU A 472 -28.08 9.72 -4.89
N GLN A 473 -26.89 9.80 -5.50
CA GLN A 473 -26.10 11.04 -5.55
C GLN A 473 -26.45 11.92 -6.75
N GLN A 474 -27.32 11.44 -7.65
CA GLN A 474 -27.77 12.22 -8.81
C GLN A 474 -28.82 13.27 -8.37
N GLU A 475 -28.84 14.42 -9.04
CA GLU A 475 -29.83 15.49 -8.75
C GLU A 475 -31.28 15.03 -8.96
N THR A 476 -31.51 14.16 -9.94
CA THR A 476 -32.82 13.58 -10.25
C THR A 476 -32.69 12.08 -10.56
N PRO A 477 -32.69 11.22 -9.53
CA PRO A 477 -32.53 9.78 -9.71
C PRO A 477 -33.73 9.16 -10.43
N ASP A 478 -33.47 8.23 -11.35
CA ASP A 478 -34.54 7.43 -11.97
C ASP A 478 -35.18 6.50 -10.92
N GLU A 479 -36.45 6.74 -10.61
CA GLU A 479 -37.20 5.99 -9.59
C GLU A 479 -37.34 4.50 -9.94
N ASN A 480 -37.50 4.15 -11.23
CA ASN A 480 -37.65 2.75 -11.64
C ASN A 480 -36.33 1.99 -11.47
N LEU A 481 -35.20 2.62 -11.81
CA LEU A 481 -33.88 2.04 -11.59
C LEU A 481 -33.59 1.90 -10.08
N LEU A 482 -33.96 2.89 -9.27
CA LEU A 482 -33.85 2.79 -7.81
C LEU A 482 -34.63 1.58 -7.27
N ILE A 483 -35.88 1.38 -7.72
CA ILE A 483 -36.71 0.24 -7.31
C ILE A 483 -36.06 -1.09 -7.75
N SER A 484 -35.51 -1.16 -8.97
CA SER A 484 -34.85 -2.37 -9.46
C SER A 484 -33.61 -2.73 -8.63
N TRP A 485 -32.78 -1.74 -8.24
CA TRP A 485 -31.62 -2.01 -7.39
C TRP A 485 -32.02 -2.30 -5.95
N GLU A 486 -33.15 -1.77 -5.48
CA GLU A 486 -33.72 -2.15 -4.19
C GLU A 486 -34.18 -3.60 -4.19
N ASP A 487 -34.85 -4.07 -5.25
CA ASP A 487 -35.20 -5.48 -5.40
C ASP A 487 -33.96 -6.37 -5.33
N ALA A 488 -32.89 -6.00 -6.05
CA ALA A 488 -31.62 -6.73 -6.02
C ALA A 488 -30.97 -6.71 -4.62
N LEU A 489 -31.03 -5.57 -3.92
CA LEU A 489 -30.53 -5.43 -2.54
C LEU A 489 -31.34 -6.24 -1.55
N ILE A 490 -32.66 -6.28 -1.70
CA ILE A 490 -33.56 -7.05 -0.86
C ILE A 490 -33.29 -8.53 -1.07
N GLN A 491 -33.29 -9.00 -2.32
CA GLN A 491 -33.07 -10.40 -2.66
C GLN A 491 -31.74 -10.93 -2.09
N ASN A 492 -30.64 -10.22 -2.34
CA ASN A 492 -29.33 -10.65 -1.84
C ASN A 492 -29.19 -10.41 -0.33
N GLY A 493 -29.70 -9.28 0.16
CA GLY A 493 -29.58 -8.88 1.55
C GLY A 493 -30.39 -9.75 2.50
N MET A 494 -31.53 -10.32 2.06
CA MET A 494 -32.31 -11.29 2.82
C MET A 494 -31.46 -12.52 3.17
N VAL A 495 -30.78 -13.10 2.18
CA VAL A 495 -29.92 -14.26 2.39
C VAL A 495 -28.78 -13.93 3.36
N LEU A 496 -28.19 -12.74 3.23
CA LEU A 496 -27.15 -12.29 4.15
C LEU A 496 -27.68 -12.12 5.57
N ILE A 497 -28.80 -11.43 5.76
CA ILE A 497 -29.41 -11.18 7.07
C ILE A 497 -29.79 -12.51 7.73
N GLU A 498 -30.45 -13.41 7.01
CA GLU A 498 -30.89 -14.71 7.53
C GLU A 498 -29.69 -15.53 8.02
N LYS A 499 -28.66 -15.67 7.18
CA LYS A 499 -27.43 -16.41 7.55
C LYS A 499 -26.68 -15.76 8.69
N ARG A 500 -26.66 -14.43 8.76
CA ARG A 500 -26.01 -13.69 9.86
C ARG A 500 -26.78 -13.82 11.17
N ILE A 501 -28.12 -13.82 11.16
CA ILE A 501 -28.95 -14.06 12.35
C ILE A 501 -28.72 -15.49 12.86
N GLU A 502 -28.80 -16.47 11.96
CA GLU A 502 -28.55 -17.89 12.28
C GLU A 502 -27.17 -18.07 12.92
N ALA A 503 -26.12 -17.58 12.25
CA ALA A 503 -24.76 -17.70 12.74
C ALA A 503 -24.54 -16.92 14.04
N THR A 504 -25.15 -15.76 14.21
CA THR A 504 -25.05 -14.99 15.46
C THR A 504 -25.65 -15.75 16.64
N GLY A 505 -26.76 -16.46 16.45
CA GLY A 505 -27.35 -17.32 17.47
C GLY A 505 -26.39 -18.43 17.91
N VAL A 506 -25.79 -19.13 16.94
CA VAL A 506 -24.80 -20.19 17.20
C VAL A 506 -23.56 -19.62 17.90
N LEU A 507 -23.00 -18.52 17.38
CA LEU A 507 -21.84 -17.85 17.96
C LEU A 507 -22.11 -17.40 19.39
N SER A 508 -23.30 -16.88 19.70
CA SER A 508 -23.63 -16.41 21.05
C SER A 508 -23.57 -17.54 22.08
N GLU A 509 -24.08 -18.73 21.76
CA GLU A 509 -24.04 -19.88 22.69
C GLU A 509 -22.63 -20.46 22.81
N GLU A 510 -21.88 -20.57 21.72
CA GLU A 510 -20.50 -21.06 21.74
C GLU A 510 -19.57 -20.08 22.49
N VAL A 511 -19.69 -18.77 22.25
CA VAL A 511 -18.90 -17.75 22.97
C VAL A 511 -19.19 -17.80 24.46
N LYS A 512 -20.46 -17.96 24.86
CA LYS A 512 -20.82 -18.13 26.28
C LYS A 512 -20.12 -19.32 26.92
N LYS A 513 -20.08 -20.47 26.24
CA LYS A 513 -19.38 -21.66 26.73
C LYS A 513 -17.87 -21.41 26.87
N TYR A 514 -17.21 -20.93 25.82
CA TYR A 514 -15.77 -20.73 25.84
C TYR A 514 -15.34 -19.60 26.77
N TYR A 515 -16.11 -18.51 26.85
CA TYR A 515 -15.80 -17.41 27.74
C TYR A 515 -15.83 -17.85 29.21
N GLN A 516 -16.85 -18.61 29.62
CA GLN A 516 -16.94 -19.16 30.98
C GLN A 516 -15.77 -20.09 31.32
N GLN A 517 -15.34 -20.92 30.35
CA GLN A 517 -14.19 -21.79 30.51
C GLN A 517 -12.88 -21.01 30.63
N LEU A 518 -12.74 -19.89 29.90
CA LEU A 518 -11.52 -19.08 29.88
C LEU A 518 -11.42 -18.18 31.10
N SER A 519 -12.44 -17.38 31.39
CA SER A 519 -12.38 -16.32 32.40
C SER A 519 -12.50 -16.84 33.83
N GLY A 520 -13.09 -18.03 34.04
CA GLY A 520 -13.45 -18.54 35.37
C GLY A 520 -14.49 -17.69 36.11
N SER A 521 -14.97 -16.61 35.49
CA SER A 521 -15.91 -15.65 36.08
C SER A 521 -17.37 -16.03 35.79
N GLY A 522 -18.30 -15.58 36.63
CA GLY A 522 -19.75 -15.74 36.43
C GLY A 522 -20.35 -14.81 35.37
N ASP A 523 -19.51 -14.14 34.58
CA ASP A 523 -19.95 -13.13 33.62
C ASP A 523 -20.79 -13.75 32.50
N LYS A 524 -21.83 -13.03 32.10
CA LYS A 524 -22.76 -13.47 31.07
C LYS A 524 -22.48 -12.74 29.77
N THR A 525 -21.97 -13.45 28.78
CA THR A 525 -21.77 -12.93 27.43
C THR A 525 -23.00 -13.15 26.55
N LYS A 526 -23.23 -12.25 25.61
CA LYS A 526 -24.24 -12.41 24.56
C LYS A 526 -23.81 -11.70 23.29
N ILE A 527 -24.13 -12.28 22.14
CA ILE A 527 -24.00 -11.63 20.84
C ILE A 527 -25.40 -11.41 20.29
N ILE A 528 -25.69 -10.19 19.85
CA ILE A 528 -26.98 -9.83 19.26
C ILE A 528 -26.75 -9.29 17.86
N TYR A 529 -27.43 -9.86 16.87
CA TYR A 529 -27.49 -9.28 15.55
C TYR A 529 -28.39 -8.04 15.60
N GLN A 530 -27.82 -6.88 15.28
CA GLN A 530 -28.53 -5.61 15.29
C GLN A 530 -28.72 -5.13 13.85
N GLY A 531 -29.88 -5.48 13.29
CA GLY A 531 -30.32 -4.98 12.00
C GLY A 531 -30.67 -3.49 12.05
N THR A 532 -30.56 -2.84 10.90
CA THR A 532 -31.01 -1.45 10.67
C THR A 532 -32.53 -1.28 10.67
N PHE A 533 -33.28 -2.37 10.59
CA PHE A 533 -34.73 -2.41 10.72
C PHE A 533 -35.16 -3.56 11.64
N ARG A 534 -36.33 -3.42 12.25
CA ARG A 534 -36.86 -4.42 13.18
C ARG A 534 -37.48 -5.58 12.40
N LEU A 535 -37.15 -6.80 12.83
CA LEU A 535 -37.81 -8.03 12.41
C LEU A 535 -38.68 -8.48 13.60
N THR A 536 -39.99 -8.23 13.54
CA THR A 536 -40.92 -8.56 14.62
C THR A 536 -41.70 -9.83 14.31
N GLY A 537 -41.30 -10.98 14.89
CA GLY A 537 -42.06 -12.22 14.79
C GLY A 537 -42.13 -12.81 13.37
N ARG A 538 -43.28 -13.40 12.98
CA ARG A 538 -43.51 -14.13 11.71
C ARG A 538 -43.57 -13.25 10.45
N GLU A 539 -43.07 -12.02 10.48
CA GLU A 539 -43.06 -11.15 9.30
C GLU A 539 -41.99 -11.60 8.29
N ASN A 540 -42.33 -11.59 7.00
CA ASN A 540 -41.39 -11.92 5.93
C ASN A 540 -40.28 -10.85 5.90
N ILE A 541 -39.01 -11.26 6.00
CA ILE A 541 -37.82 -10.38 5.94
C ILE A 541 -37.91 -9.43 4.73
N GLU A 542 -38.42 -9.94 3.60
CA GLU A 542 -38.62 -9.15 2.40
C GLU A 542 -39.53 -7.93 2.64
N SER A 543 -40.67 -8.14 3.29
CA SER A 543 -41.67 -7.10 3.52
C SER A 543 -41.17 -6.01 4.46
N ALA A 544 -40.48 -6.40 5.53
CA ALA A 544 -39.86 -5.47 6.47
C ALA A 544 -38.73 -4.67 5.79
N TYR A 545 -37.95 -5.32 4.92
CA TYR A 545 -36.86 -4.67 4.21
C TYR A 545 -37.37 -3.68 3.15
N ARG A 546 -38.42 -4.06 2.40
CA ARG A 546 -39.13 -3.17 1.46
C ARG A 546 -39.66 -1.93 2.17
N GLU A 547 -40.31 -2.13 3.32
CA GLU A 547 -40.85 -1.03 4.11
C GLU A 547 -39.74 -0.11 4.65
N ALA A 548 -38.63 -0.69 5.13
CA ALA A 548 -37.47 0.10 5.58
C ALA A 548 -36.89 0.96 4.45
N PHE A 549 -36.81 0.44 3.22
CA PHE A 549 -36.39 1.19 2.05
C PHE A 549 -37.34 2.32 1.67
N ARG A 550 -38.66 2.12 1.82
CA ARG A 550 -39.66 3.16 1.59
C ARG A 550 -39.53 4.29 2.61
N GLN A 551 -39.48 3.94 3.89
CA GLN A 551 -39.39 4.92 4.98
C GLN A 551 -38.12 5.75 4.96
N ASN A 552 -37.00 5.15 4.54
CA ASN A 552 -35.70 5.84 4.49
C ASN A 552 -35.40 6.48 3.13
N ARG A 553 -36.29 6.42 2.14
CA ARG A 553 -36.04 6.95 0.78
C ARG A 553 -35.61 8.41 0.79
N ALA A 554 -36.37 9.28 1.46
CA ALA A 554 -36.07 10.70 1.52
C ALA A 554 -34.71 10.98 2.19
N LYS A 555 -34.38 10.21 3.23
CA LYS A 555 -33.10 10.30 3.94
C LYS A 555 -31.94 9.81 3.09
N ASP A 556 -32.12 8.70 2.38
CA ASP A 556 -31.14 8.12 1.47
C ASP A 556 -30.82 9.09 0.32
N LEU A 557 -31.84 9.73 -0.25
CA LEU A 557 -31.70 10.78 -1.28
C LEU A 557 -30.93 12.00 -0.73
N THR A 558 -31.25 12.43 0.49
CA THR A 558 -30.56 13.58 1.12
C THR A 558 -29.08 13.29 1.40
N LEU A 559 -28.75 12.05 1.79
CA LEU A 559 -27.39 11.67 2.17
C LEU A 559 -26.55 11.10 1.01
N GLY A 560 -27.13 10.88 -0.17
CA GLY A 560 -26.46 10.25 -1.30
C GLY A 560 -25.96 8.82 -1.01
N THR A 561 -26.58 8.13 -0.06
CA THR A 561 -26.14 6.79 0.37
C THR A 561 -27.27 5.99 1.00
N THR A 562 -27.26 4.68 0.79
CA THR A 562 -28.19 3.75 1.42
C THR A 562 -27.92 3.69 2.93
N THR A 563 -28.98 3.90 3.71
CA THR A 563 -28.91 3.88 5.18
C THR A 563 -29.45 2.59 5.81
N VAL A 564 -30.08 1.72 5.03
CA VAL A 564 -30.71 0.47 5.48
C VAL A 564 -30.17 -0.77 4.78
N GLY A 565 -29.88 -1.82 5.55
CA GLY A 565 -29.42 -3.12 5.07
C GLY A 565 -28.15 -3.68 5.75
N PRO A 566 -27.75 -4.92 5.40
CA PRO A 566 -26.64 -5.63 6.03
C PRO A 566 -25.27 -4.91 5.98
N HIS A 567 -25.06 -3.95 5.09
CA HIS A 567 -23.84 -3.13 5.10
C HIS A 567 -23.76 -2.14 6.28
N ARG A 568 -24.89 -1.83 6.94
CA ARG A 568 -24.99 -0.95 8.11
C ARG A 568 -25.23 -1.71 9.42
N ASP A 569 -25.75 -2.94 9.35
CA ASP A 569 -26.05 -3.79 10.50
C ASP A 569 -24.81 -4.06 11.39
N ASP A 570 -25.01 -4.36 12.67
CA ASP A 570 -23.92 -4.60 13.63
C ASP A 570 -24.09 -5.93 14.37
N LEU A 571 -23.00 -6.42 14.97
CA LEU A 571 -23.04 -7.44 16.01
C LEU A 571 -22.78 -6.76 17.34
N LEU A 572 -23.78 -6.68 18.20
CA LEU A 572 -23.62 -6.11 19.53
C LEU A 572 -23.06 -7.18 20.47
N PHE A 573 -21.82 -6.99 20.90
CA PHE A 573 -21.18 -7.81 21.93
C PHE A 573 -21.53 -7.27 23.30
N LEU A 574 -22.15 -8.11 24.14
CA LEU A 574 -22.55 -7.76 25.49
C LEU A 574 -21.80 -8.61 26.51
N ILE A 575 -21.43 -7.97 27.62
CA ILE A 575 -20.96 -8.61 28.84
C ILE A 575 -21.81 -8.08 30.00
N ASN A 576 -22.40 -8.97 30.79
CA ASN A 576 -23.29 -8.64 31.89
C ASN A 576 -24.43 -7.67 31.49
N GLY A 577 -24.93 -7.83 30.27
CA GLY A 577 -26.01 -7.00 29.70
C GLY A 577 -25.57 -5.61 29.21
N LYS A 578 -24.28 -5.25 29.32
CA LYS A 578 -23.73 -3.97 28.86
C LYS A 578 -22.86 -4.15 27.61
N PRO A 579 -22.75 -3.15 26.72
CA PRO A 579 -21.87 -3.24 25.54
C PRO A 579 -20.40 -3.42 25.92
N LEU A 580 -19.80 -4.53 25.49
CA LEU A 580 -18.41 -4.87 25.78
C LEU A 580 -17.47 -3.73 25.38
N ARG A 581 -17.71 -3.12 24.21
CA ARG A 581 -16.92 -1.99 23.69
C ARG A 581 -16.80 -0.81 24.65
N THR A 582 -17.83 -0.54 25.46
CA THR A 582 -17.88 0.68 26.29
C THR A 582 -17.44 0.44 27.73
N VAL A 583 -17.59 -0.78 28.25
CA VAL A 583 -17.35 -1.07 29.67
C VAL A 583 -16.34 -2.20 29.92
N GLY A 584 -15.91 -2.91 28.86
CA GLY A 584 -15.00 -4.03 28.98
C GLY A 584 -13.58 -3.59 29.34
N SER A 585 -13.00 -4.26 30.33
CA SER A 585 -11.57 -4.23 30.59
C SER A 585 -10.79 -4.91 29.46
N GLN A 586 -9.49 -4.61 29.37
CA GLN A 586 -8.61 -5.24 28.37
C GLN A 586 -8.60 -6.78 28.47
N GLY A 587 -8.70 -7.31 29.69
CA GLY A 587 -8.80 -8.76 29.91
C GLY A 587 -10.11 -9.35 29.39
N GLU A 588 -11.24 -8.67 29.57
CA GLU A 588 -12.54 -9.13 29.07
C GLU A 588 -12.61 -9.08 27.55
N HIS A 589 -12.07 -8.03 26.92
CA HIS A 589 -11.94 -7.92 25.48
C HIS A 589 -11.16 -9.10 24.87
N LYS A 590 -10.00 -9.41 25.45
CA LYS A 590 -9.16 -10.54 25.01
C LYS A 590 -9.88 -11.88 25.15
N SER A 591 -10.43 -12.17 26.34
CA SER A 591 -11.16 -13.41 26.59
C SER A 591 -12.36 -13.57 25.65
N PHE A 592 -13.06 -12.48 25.35
CA PHE A 592 -14.18 -12.50 24.42
C PHE A 592 -13.75 -12.79 22.99
N VAL A 593 -12.67 -12.16 22.50
CA VAL A 593 -12.17 -12.40 21.15
C VAL A 593 -11.63 -13.82 21.00
N ILE A 594 -10.94 -14.36 22.01
CA ILE A 594 -10.51 -15.77 22.02
C ILE A 594 -11.75 -16.68 21.94
N ALA A 595 -12.74 -16.47 22.82
CA ALA A 595 -13.98 -17.24 22.79
C ALA A 595 -14.70 -17.13 21.44
N LEU A 596 -14.69 -15.94 20.81
CA LEU A 596 -15.28 -15.69 19.49
C LEU A 596 -14.56 -16.48 18.40
N LYS A 597 -13.24 -16.59 18.45
CA LYS A 597 -12.45 -17.40 17.51
C LYS A 597 -12.64 -18.90 17.71
N MET A 598 -12.79 -19.36 18.95
CA MET A 598 -13.17 -20.75 19.23
C MET A 598 -14.59 -21.05 18.72
N ALA A 599 -15.51 -20.10 18.87
CA ALA A 599 -16.85 -20.21 18.31
C ALA A 599 -16.84 -20.22 16.78
N GLU A 600 -16.01 -19.40 16.13
CA GLU A 600 -15.75 -19.43 14.68
C GLU A 600 -15.24 -20.82 14.25
N PHE A 601 -14.27 -21.38 14.97
CA PHE A 601 -13.75 -22.73 14.70
C PHE A 601 -14.86 -23.79 14.73
N ASN A 602 -15.65 -23.84 15.80
CA ASN A 602 -16.75 -24.81 15.92
C ASN A 602 -17.81 -24.62 14.85
N TYR A 603 -18.10 -23.37 14.50
CA TYR A 603 -19.05 -23.06 13.44
C TYR A 603 -18.58 -23.61 12.09
N LEU A 604 -17.34 -23.31 11.70
CA LEU A 604 -16.76 -23.80 10.45
C LEU A 604 -16.68 -25.33 10.43
N GLN A 605 -16.30 -25.94 11.54
CA GLN A 605 -16.22 -27.39 11.68
C GLN A 605 -17.56 -28.06 11.40
N ARG A 606 -18.64 -27.54 11.99
CA ARG A 606 -20.00 -28.08 11.80
C ARG A 606 -20.50 -27.88 10.38
N MET A 607 -20.29 -26.70 9.80
CA MET A 607 -20.84 -26.36 8.49
C MET A 607 -20.12 -27.06 7.34
N GLN A 608 -18.80 -27.21 7.43
CA GLN A 608 -18.01 -27.86 6.38
C GLN A 608 -17.80 -29.36 6.59
N LYS A 609 -18.15 -29.89 7.76
CA LYS A 609 -17.85 -31.27 8.18
C LYS A 609 -16.36 -31.62 8.05
N GLU A 610 -15.51 -30.63 8.32
CA GLU A 610 -14.06 -30.69 8.18
C GLU A 610 -13.43 -29.92 9.34
N GLN A 611 -12.23 -30.31 9.80
CA GLN A 611 -11.58 -29.57 10.89
C GLN A 611 -10.82 -28.35 10.34
N PRO A 612 -11.13 -27.12 10.79
CA PRO A 612 -10.32 -25.95 10.45
C PRO A 612 -8.89 -26.08 10.99
N ILE A 613 -7.95 -25.40 10.34
CA ILE A 613 -6.63 -25.16 10.91
C ILE A 613 -6.72 -23.94 11.82
N LEU A 614 -6.22 -24.06 13.04
CA LEU A 614 -6.22 -22.96 14.00
C LEU A 614 -4.83 -22.34 14.09
N LEU A 615 -4.74 -21.03 13.86
CA LEU A 615 -3.50 -20.27 13.86
C LEU A 615 -3.54 -19.21 14.97
N PHE A 616 -2.58 -19.24 15.89
CA PHE A 616 -2.40 -18.24 16.93
C PHE A 616 -1.09 -17.50 16.73
N ASP A 617 -1.16 -16.17 16.57
CA ASP A 617 0.01 -15.31 16.44
C ASP A 617 0.17 -14.38 17.63
N ASP A 618 1.16 -14.64 18.47
CA ASP A 618 1.65 -13.82 19.57
C ASP A 618 0.59 -13.26 20.55
N ILE A 619 -0.50 -13.99 20.73
CA ILE A 619 -1.63 -13.54 21.57
C ILE A 619 -1.48 -13.87 23.07
N PHE A 620 -0.43 -14.58 23.46
CA PHE A 620 -0.29 -15.17 24.81
C PHE A 620 0.55 -14.32 25.77
N GLY A 621 1.31 -13.33 25.27
CA GLY A 621 2.25 -12.55 26.09
C GLY A 621 1.60 -11.70 27.19
N GLU A 622 0.29 -11.42 27.09
CA GLU A 622 -0.41 -10.48 27.98
C GLU A 622 -1.65 -11.08 28.67
N LEU A 623 -1.79 -12.41 28.67
CA LEU A 623 -2.83 -13.12 29.41
C LEU A 623 -2.28 -13.63 30.74
N ASP A 624 -3.11 -13.65 31.78
CA ASP A 624 -2.71 -14.25 33.04
C ASP A 624 -2.51 -15.78 32.92
N ALA A 625 -1.75 -16.34 33.86
CA ALA A 625 -1.33 -17.73 33.79
C ALA A 625 -2.49 -18.74 33.84
N GLU A 626 -3.59 -18.39 34.51
CA GLU A 626 -4.76 -19.25 34.68
C GLU A 626 -5.55 -19.34 33.36
N ARG A 627 -5.81 -18.19 32.71
CA ARG A 627 -6.47 -18.12 31.40
C ARG A 627 -5.71 -18.85 30.31
N ILE A 628 -4.38 -18.69 30.29
CA ILE A 628 -3.51 -19.42 29.35
C ILE A 628 -3.67 -20.93 29.55
N SER A 629 -3.69 -21.39 30.80
CA SER A 629 -3.81 -22.82 31.11
C SER A 629 -5.19 -23.38 30.70
N ASN A 630 -6.26 -22.63 30.94
CA ASN A 630 -7.62 -23.02 30.53
C ASN A 630 -7.77 -23.08 29.00
N MET A 631 -7.16 -22.14 28.29
CA MET A 631 -7.12 -22.14 26.82
C MET A 631 -6.32 -23.32 26.27
N ILE A 632 -5.10 -23.55 26.78
CA ILE A 632 -4.25 -24.66 26.35
C ILE A 632 -4.95 -26.01 26.53
N ARG A 633 -5.65 -26.20 27.66
CA ARG A 633 -6.46 -27.40 27.89
C ARG A 633 -7.61 -27.55 26.89
N SER A 634 -8.22 -26.44 26.50
CA SER A 634 -9.31 -26.45 25.51
C SER A 634 -8.80 -26.73 24.09
N LEU A 635 -7.51 -26.46 23.82
CA LEU A 635 -6.85 -26.66 22.53
C LEU A 635 -6.28 -28.07 22.34
N SER A 636 -5.96 -28.79 23.41
CA SER A 636 -5.30 -30.11 23.32
C SER A 636 -6.13 -31.19 22.63
N GLU A 637 -7.43 -30.98 22.47
CA GLU A 637 -8.35 -31.90 21.80
C GLU A 637 -8.83 -31.39 20.43
N ILE A 638 -8.24 -30.28 19.94
CA ILE A 638 -8.67 -29.60 18.71
C ILE A 638 -7.67 -29.86 17.59
N GLY A 639 -8.15 -30.44 16.47
CA GLY A 639 -7.48 -30.70 15.19
C GLY A 639 -6.01 -30.30 15.04
N GLN A 640 -5.70 -29.45 14.05
CA GLN A 640 -4.33 -28.95 13.82
C GLN A 640 -4.21 -27.50 14.29
N VAL A 641 -3.25 -27.24 15.18
CA VAL A 641 -3.01 -25.93 15.77
C VAL A 641 -1.57 -25.49 15.50
N PHE A 642 -1.40 -24.27 14.99
CA PHE A 642 -0.10 -23.59 14.92
C PHE A 642 -0.09 -22.43 15.91
N ILE A 643 0.95 -22.38 16.74
CA ILE A 643 1.15 -21.31 17.72
C ILE A 643 2.51 -20.68 17.48
N THR A 644 2.52 -19.36 17.28
CA THR A 644 3.72 -18.53 17.28
C THR A 644 3.72 -17.63 18.51
N THR A 645 4.86 -17.52 19.18
CA THR A 645 5.04 -16.59 20.31
C THR A 645 6.52 -16.28 20.50
N THR A 646 6.79 -15.10 21.04
CA THR A 646 8.12 -14.69 21.49
C THR A 646 8.43 -15.11 22.93
N SER A 647 7.44 -15.62 23.68
CA SER A 647 7.59 -15.97 25.10
C SER A 647 8.01 -17.42 25.31
N ALA A 648 9.26 -17.66 25.72
CA ALA A 648 9.77 -19.00 26.02
C ALA A 648 8.96 -19.71 27.12
N ASN A 649 8.57 -18.97 28.17
CA ASN A 649 7.81 -19.47 29.33
C ASN A 649 6.40 -19.99 28.97
N PHE A 650 5.88 -19.67 27.77
CA PHE A 650 4.62 -20.21 27.30
C PHE A 650 4.74 -21.70 26.93
N PHE A 651 5.87 -22.11 26.33
CA PHE A 651 6.04 -23.48 25.83
C PHE A 651 6.07 -24.52 26.96
N ASP A 652 6.50 -24.15 28.16
CA ASP A 652 6.47 -25.03 29.33
C ASP A 652 5.04 -25.44 29.71
N LYS A 653 4.04 -24.61 29.39
CA LYS A 653 2.64 -24.92 29.64
C LYS A 653 2.07 -25.92 28.64
N LEU A 654 2.71 -26.09 27.49
CA LEU A 654 2.38 -27.10 26.48
C LEU A 654 2.99 -28.49 26.78
N ASN A 655 3.76 -28.64 27.87
CA ASN A 655 4.32 -29.94 28.28
C ASN A 655 3.27 -31.02 28.55
N THR A 656 2.00 -30.62 28.71
CA THR A 656 0.86 -31.53 28.89
C THR A 656 0.30 -32.08 27.57
N TRP A 657 0.76 -31.57 26.42
CA TRP A 657 0.33 -32.06 25.11
C TRP A 657 1.09 -33.33 24.72
N GLY A 658 0.41 -34.20 23.98
CA GLY A 658 0.92 -35.54 23.63
C GLY A 658 2.09 -35.53 22.64
N SER A 659 2.51 -36.75 22.25
CA SER A 659 3.65 -37.01 21.34
C SER A 659 3.51 -36.38 19.94
N ASP A 660 2.32 -35.94 19.55
CA ASP A 660 2.05 -35.32 18.25
C ASP A 660 2.39 -33.81 18.22
N THR A 661 3.04 -33.30 19.28
CA THR A 661 3.48 -31.89 19.38
C THR A 661 4.89 -31.72 18.82
N SER A 662 5.06 -30.83 17.84
CA SER A 662 6.37 -30.45 17.30
C SER A 662 6.72 -29.01 17.64
N PHE A 663 7.96 -28.78 18.05
CA PHE A 663 8.48 -27.45 18.36
C PHE A 663 9.46 -27.01 17.26
N TYR A 664 9.36 -25.74 16.88
CA TYR A 664 10.23 -25.14 15.88
C TYR A 664 10.75 -23.81 16.40
N GLN A 665 12.03 -23.55 16.18
CA GLN A 665 12.68 -22.28 16.43
C GLN A 665 12.91 -21.55 15.11
N ILE A 666 12.53 -20.28 15.07
CA ILE A 666 12.82 -19.41 13.94
C ILE A 666 14.14 -18.68 14.23
N ASN A 667 15.16 -18.90 13.41
CA ASN A 667 16.43 -18.18 13.49
C ASN A 667 16.76 -17.57 12.12
N GLN A 668 16.86 -16.25 12.05
CA GLN A 668 17.14 -15.50 10.82
C GLN A 668 16.27 -15.93 9.61
N GLY A 669 14.97 -16.13 9.85
CA GLY A 669 14.02 -16.57 8.80
C GLY A 669 14.07 -18.07 8.47
N THR A 670 14.96 -18.85 9.09
CA THR A 670 15.03 -20.31 8.94
C THR A 670 14.24 -21.00 10.05
N VAL A 671 13.40 -21.97 9.68
CA VAL A 671 12.63 -22.81 10.61
C VAL A 671 13.46 -24.04 10.97
N ASN A 672 13.90 -24.14 12.22
CA ASN A 672 14.68 -25.28 12.72
C ASN A 672 13.86 -26.09 13.73
N PRO A 673 13.90 -27.43 13.72
CA PRO A 673 13.28 -28.24 14.78
C PRO A 673 13.95 -27.96 16.13
N GLY A 674 13.16 -27.80 17.20
CA GLY A 674 13.68 -27.60 18.56
C GLY A 674 12.84 -26.65 19.41
N ARG A 675 13.09 -26.67 20.72
CA ARG A 675 12.56 -25.69 21.68
C ARG A 675 13.55 -24.53 21.85
N VAL A 676 13.04 -23.32 22.05
CA VAL A 676 13.84 -22.22 22.60
C VAL A 676 14.24 -22.65 24.01
N GLN A 677 15.55 -22.70 24.28
CA GLN A 677 16.08 -22.99 25.62
C GLN A 677 15.87 -21.81 26.56
#